data_AF-A0A445LX69-F1
#
_entry.id   AF-A0A445LX69-F1
#
_cell.length_a   1.000
_cell.length_b   1.000
_cell.length_c   1.000
_cell.angle_alpha   90.00
_cell.angle_beta   90.00
_cell.angle_gamma   90.00
#
_symmetry.space_group_name_H-M   'P 1'
#
loop_
_entity.id
_entity.type
_entity.pdbx_description
1 polymer ?
#
loop_
_entity_poly.entity_id
_entity_poly.type
_entity_poly.pdbx_seq_one_letter_code
_entity_poly.pdbx_strand_id
1 'polypeptide(L)'
;MSGTSVLCQSHLLSLPNSPLQSSELNAKFNEQGWLSLLKRCKSMEEFKQVHAHILKLGLFYDSFCGSNLVASCALSRWGSMEYACSIFRQIEEPGSFEYNTMIRGNVNSMDLEEVLLLYVEMLERGIEPDNFTYPFVLKACSLLVALKEGVQIHAHVFKAGLEVDVFVQNGLISMYGKCGAIEHAGVVFEQMDEKSVASWSSIIGAHASVEMWHECLMLLGDMSGEGRHRAEESILVSALSACTHLRSPNLGRCIHGILLRNISELNVVVKTSLIDMYAKCGSLEKGLCVFHNMAHKNRYSYTVMIAGLAIHGRGREALRVFSDMLEEGLTPDDVVYVGVLSACSHAGLVKEGLQCFNRMQFEHMIKPTIQHYGCMVDLMGRAGMLKEAYGLIKSMPIKPNDVVWRSLLSACKVHHNLEIGEIAAENIFRLNKHNPGDYLVLANMYARAKKWANVARIRTEMAEKHLVQTPGFSLVEANRNVYKFVSQDKSQPICETIYDMIQQMEWQLKFEGYTPDMSQVLLDVDEDEKRQRLKHHSQKLAIAFALIHTSEGSPIRISRNLRMCNDCHTYTKFISVIYEREITFFLLRFAVRERGSNFYLINVQIFRDLVEDPILHAGDLASSFIERSVEDQILNSRSLWLKMLREDR
;
A
#
# COMPACT_ATOMS: atom_id res chain seq x y z
N MET A 1 61.30 -76.55 -42.43
CA MET A 1 60.06 -76.61 -43.22
C MET A 1 59.55 -75.17 -43.32
N SER A 2 59.75 -74.47 -44.45
CA SER A 2 58.79 -74.41 -45.57
C SER A 2 57.39 -73.96 -45.09
N GLY A 3 56.91 -72.73 -45.30
CA GLY A 3 57.39 -71.66 -46.17
C GLY A 3 56.62 -71.61 -47.50
N THR A 4 55.97 -70.46 -47.74
CA THR A 4 55.77 -69.85 -49.06
C THR A 4 55.62 -68.33 -48.89
N SER A 5 56.08 -67.57 -49.88
CA SER A 5 55.94 -66.11 -50.00
C SER A 5 55.69 -65.73 -51.46
N VAL A 6 54.94 -64.64 -51.68
CA VAL A 6 54.81 -63.81 -52.92
C VAL A 6 54.11 -62.52 -52.40
N LEU A 7 54.73 -61.32 -52.35
CA LEU A 7 55.06 -60.36 -53.44
C LEU A 7 53.78 -59.85 -54.16
N CYS A 8 53.57 -58.59 -54.56
CA CYS A 8 54.26 -57.28 -54.41
C CYS A 8 53.19 -56.19 -54.73
N GLN A 9 53.32 -54.87 -54.49
CA GLN A 9 54.38 -54.01 -53.91
C GLN A 9 53.64 -52.84 -53.15
N SER A 10 54.08 -51.61 -52.89
CA SER A 10 55.17 -50.73 -53.36
C SER A 10 55.63 -49.74 -52.27
N HIS A 11 56.44 -48.73 -52.62
CA HIS A 11 56.83 -47.61 -51.75
C HIS A 11 56.67 -46.27 -52.50
N LEU A 12 56.38 -45.18 -51.78
CA LEU A 12 56.92 -43.84 -52.10
C LEU A 12 56.77 -42.80 -50.95
N LEU A 13 57.85 -42.71 -50.14
CA LEU A 13 58.45 -41.53 -49.49
C LEU A 13 57.68 -40.52 -48.57
N SER A 14 58.49 -40.00 -47.63
CA SER A 14 58.38 -38.75 -46.84
C SER A 14 57.33 -38.61 -45.72
N LEU A 15 57.84 -38.63 -44.48
CA LEU A 15 57.35 -37.83 -43.36
C LEU A 15 57.74 -36.35 -43.56
N PRO A 16 56.91 -35.41 -43.09
CA PRO A 16 57.45 -34.28 -42.33
C PRO A 16 56.69 -34.02 -41.01
N ASN A 17 57.44 -33.54 -40.02
CA ASN A 17 57.04 -33.32 -38.63
C ASN A 17 55.91 -32.28 -38.45
N SER A 18 54.91 -32.57 -37.61
CA SER A 18 54.54 -31.74 -36.41
C SER A 18 53.16 -32.13 -35.82
N PRO A 19 53.08 -32.64 -34.57
CA PRO A 19 51.82 -33.02 -33.93
C PRO A 19 51.32 -31.98 -32.90
N LEU A 20 51.45 -30.68 -33.17
CA LEU A 20 51.23 -29.61 -32.17
C LEU A 20 50.23 -28.50 -32.59
N GLN A 21 49.51 -28.64 -33.70
CA GLN A 21 48.46 -27.67 -34.12
C GLN A 21 47.09 -28.32 -34.42
N SER A 22 47.00 -29.65 -34.46
CA SER A 22 45.77 -30.38 -34.82
C SER A 22 44.87 -30.77 -33.64
N SER A 23 45.36 -30.71 -32.41
CA SER A 23 44.56 -30.98 -31.19
C SER A 23 43.65 -29.81 -30.84
N GLU A 24 44.18 -28.59 -30.74
CA GLU A 24 43.42 -27.39 -30.36
C GLU A 24 42.25 -27.08 -31.32
N LEU A 25 42.46 -27.30 -32.63
CA LEU A 25 41.41 -27.08 -33.63
C LEU A 25 40.24 -28.05 -33.48
N ASN A 26 40.51 -29.31 -33.09
CA ASN A 26 39.47 -30.30 -32.81
C ASN A 26 38.79 -30.08 -31.45
N ALA A 27 39.50 -29.56 -30.45
CA ALA A 27 38.92 -29.16 -29.16
C ALA A 27 37.89 -28.03 -29.36
N LYS A 28 38.31 -26.91 -29.97
CA LYS A 28 37.49 -25.73 -30.22
C LYS A 28 36.25 -26.01 -31.09
N PHE A 29 36.33 -26.99 -31.99
CA PHE A 29 35.17 -27.43 -32.78
C PHE A 29 34.15 -28.23 -31.95
N ASN A 30 34.61 -29.03 -30.98
CA ASN A 30 33.74 -29.78 -30.06
C ASN A 30 33.12 -28.87 -28.98
N GLU A 31 33.89 -27.94 -28.40
CA GLU A 31 33.43 -26.94 -27.41
C GLU A 31 32.16 -26.21 -27.87
N GLN A 32 32.17 -25.68 -29.10
CA GLN A 32 31.02 -24.98 -29.69
C GLN A 32 29.85 -25.93 -29.97
N GLY A 33 30.14 -27.19 -30.31
CA GLY A 33 29.14 -28.25 -30.42
C GLY A 33 28.39 -28.50 -29.10
N TRP A 34 29.11 -28.70 -28.00
CA TRP A 34 28.52 -28.93 -26.68
C TRP A 34 27.74 -27.71 -26.16
N LEU A 35 28.27 -26.49 -26.35
CA LEU A 35 27.50 -25.26 -26.09
C LEU A 35 26.17 -25.22 -26.85
N SER A 36 26.16 -25.65 -28.11
CA SER A 36 24.92 -25.67 -28.91
C SER A 36 23.91 -26.70 -28.41
N LEU A 37 24.36 -27.82 -27.84
CA LEU A 37 23.50 -28.87 -27.27
C LEU A 37 22.95 -28.44 -25.90
N LEU A 38 23.78 -27.88 -25.02
CA LEU A 38 23.36 -27.34 -23.73
C LEU A 38 22.31 -26.22 -23.91
N LYS A 39 22.54 -25.28 -24.84
CA LYS A 39 21.58 -24.21 -25.19
C LYS A 39 20.29 -24.70 -25.86
N ARG A 40 20.24 -25.98 -26.29
CA ARG A 40 19.05 -26.60 -26.89
C ARG A 40 18.22 -27.42 -25.90
N CYS A 41 18.75 -27.71 -24.71
CA CYS A 41 18.01 -28.41 -23.66
C CYS A 41 16.79 -27.58 -23.21
N LYS A 42 15.66 -28.27 -23.03
CA LYS A 42 14.37 -27.74 -22.59
C LYS A 42 13.83 -28.46 -21.36
N SER A 43 14.33 -29.66 -21.05
CA SER A 43 14.02 -30.39 -19.82
C SER A 43 15.28 -30.84 -19.07
N MET A 44 15.08 -31.16 -17.79
CA MET A 44 16.13 -31.69 -16.93
C MET A 44 16.57 -33.11 -17.33
N GLU A 45 15.73 -33.90 -18.02
CA GLU A 45 16.14 -35.20 -18.57
C GLU A 45 17.09 -35.04 -19.77
N GLU A 46 16.79 -34.14 -20.70
CA GLU A 46 17.69 -33.82 -21.83
C GLU A 46 19.06 -33.36 -21.31
N PHE A 47 19.05 -32.44 -20.33
CA PHE A 47 20.28 -31.96 -19.70
C PHE A 47 21.08 -33.10 -19.03
N LYS A 48 20.41 -34.00 -18.28
CA LYS A 48 21.05 -35.16 -17.66
C LYS A 48 21.64 -36.14 -18.69
N GLN A 49 21.01 -36.30 -19.86
CA GLN A 49 21.56 -37.11 -20.95
C GLN A 49 22.83 -36.49 -21.55
N VAL A 50 22.87 -35.17 -21.73
CA VAL A 50 24.07 -34.45 -22.21
C VAL A 50 25.18 -34.51 -21.17
N HIS A 51 24.88 -34.26 -19.89
CA HIS A 51 25.84 -34.38 -18.79
C HIS A 51 26.46 -35.79 -18.70
N ALA A 52 25.65 -36.84 -18.81
CA ALA A 52 26.12 -38.22 -18.83
C ALA A 52 27.02 -38.55 -20.04
N HIS A 53 26.81 -37.90 -21.19
CA HIS A 53 27.72 -38.03 -22.34
C HIS A 53 29.05 -37.32 -22.12
N ILE A 54 29.04 -36.11 -21.55
CA ILE A 54 30.26 -35.35 -21.22
C ILE A 54 31.12 -36.13 -20.22
N LEU A 55 30.50 -36.68 -19.15
CA LEU A 55 31.16 -37.59 -18.21
C LEU A 55 31.76 -38.83 -18.89
N LYS A 56 30.98 -39.53 -19.73
CA LYS A 56 31.42 -40.74 -20.44
C LYS A 56 32.59 -40.49 -21.41
N LEU A 57 32.69 -39.28 -21.96
CA LEU A 57 33.77 -38.87 -22.86
C LEU A 57 35.01 -38.33 -22.11
N GLY A 58 34.98 -38.26 -20.78
CA GLY A 58 36.06 -37.67 -19.97
C GLY A 58 36.13 -36.14 -20.03
N LEU A 59 35.23 -35.50 -20.78
CA LEU A 59 35.21 -34.05 -21.02
C LEU A 59 34.72 -33.24 -19.81
N PHE A 60 34.31 -33.88 -18.71
CA PHE A 60 33.89 -33.16 -17.50
C PHE A 60 35.04 -32.41 -16.80
N TYR A 61 36.25 -32.95 -16.86
CA TYR A 61 37.45 -32.34 -16.26
C TYR A 61 38.09 -31.25 -17.13
N ASP A 62 37.56 -31.00 -18.34
CA ASP A 62 37.78 -29.73 -19.01
C ASP A 62 36.98 -28.65 -18.28
N SER A 63 37.70 -27.67 -17.73
CA SER A 63 37.15 -26.51 -17.03
C SER A 63 35.95 -25.92 -17.78
N PHE A 64 36.09 -25.68 -19.09
CA PHE A 64 35.06 -25.02 -19.90
C PHE A 64 33.76 -25.84 -20.00
N CYS A 65 33.85 -27.16 -20.16
CA CYS A 65 32.68 -28.04 -20.14
C CYS A 65 32.01 -28.09 -18.76
N GLY A 66 32.80 -28.12 -17.68
CA GLY A 66 32.32 -28.02 -16.30
C GLY A 66 31.56 -26.71 -16.03
N SER A 67 32.19 -25.57 -16.33
CA SER A 67 31.62 -24.21 -16.23
C SER A 67 30.22 -24.13 -16.87
N ASN A 68 30.11 -24.60 -18.11
CA ASN A 68 28.90 -24.46 -18.90
C ASN A 68 27.80 -25.45 -18.50
N LEU A 69 28.14 -26.61 -17.92
CA LEU A 69 27.18 -27.49 -17.27
C LEU A 69 26.57 -26.83 -16.03
N VAL A 70 27.39 -26.27 -15.13
CA VAL A 70 26.92 -25.55 -13.94
C VAL A 70 26.04 -24.35 -14.34
N ALA A 71 26.49 -23.51 -15.27
CA ALA A 71 25.73 -22.34 -15.73
C ALA A 71 24.41 -22.71 -16.41
N SER A 72 24.39 -23.75 -17.24
CA SER A 72 23.16 -24.24 -17.86
C SER A 72 22.17 -24.80 -16.82
N CYS A 73 22.66 -25.42 -15.74
CA CYS A 73 21.83 -26.01 -14.70
C CYS A 73 21.31 -25.00 -13.65
N ALA A 74 22.14 -24.01 -13.28
CA ALA A 74 21.79 -23.01 -12.25
C ALA A 74 20.93 -21.86 -12.78
N LEU A 75 21.05 -21.50 -14.08
CA LEU A 75 20.44 -20.28 -14.63
C LEU A 75 19.26 -20.53 -15.58
N SER A 76 18.98 -21.79 -15.95
CA SER A 76 17.85 -22.14 -16.84
C SER A 76 16.54 -22.31 -16.08
N ARG A 77 15.41 -21.96 -16.72
CA ARG A 77 14.05 -22.12 -16.14
C ARG A 77 13.65 -23.56 -15.83
N TRP A 78 14.29 -24.54 -16.47
CA TRP A 78 14.10 -25.98 -16.23
C TRP A 78 15.18 -26.58 -15.30
N GLY A 79 16.10 -25.73 -14.81
CA GLY A 79 17.26 -26.12 -14.03
C GLY A 79 16.93 -26.59 -12.61
N SER A 80 17.95 -27.05 -11.90
CA SER A 80 17.84 -27.54 -10.52
C SER A 80 19.07 -27.12 -9.75
N MET A 81 18.90 -26.25 -8.75
CA MET A 81 20.02 -25.71 -7.99
C MET A 81 20.75 -26.80 -7.20
N GLU A 82 20.03 -27.76 -6.62
CA GLU A 82 20.61 -28.96 -5.99
C GLU A 82 21.52 -29.75 -6.93
N TYR A 83 21.14 -29.89 -8.21
CA TYR A 83 21.94 -30.59 -9.20
C TYR A 83 23.10 -29.73 -9.72
N ALA A 84 22.93 -28.41 -9.82
CA ALA A 84 24.04 -27.49 -10.06
C ALA A 84 25.09 -27.56 -8.93
N CYS A 85 24.67 -27.59 -7.67
CA CYS A 85 25.54 -27.81 -6.51
C CYS A 85 26.27 -29.16 -6.57
N SER A 86 25.62 -30.23 -7.03
CA SER A 86 26.28 -31.54 -7.15
C SER A 86 27.27 -31.60 -8.31
N ILE A 87 27.05 -30.88 -9.40
CA ILE A 87 28.04 -30.69 -10.48
C ILE A 87 29.21 -29.84 -10.00
N PHE A 88 28.93 -28.69 -9.40
CA PHE A 88 29.94 -27.74 -8.90
C PHE A 88 30.91 -28.40 -7.90
N ARG A 89 30.39 -29.21 -6.96
CA ARG A 89 31.21 -29.95 -5.97
C ARG A 89 32.07 -31.08 -6.56
N GLN A 90 31.96 -31.38 -7.86
CA GLN A 90 32.83 -32.31 -8.58
C GLN A 90 33.93 -31.59 -9.40
N ILE A 91 33.91 -30.26 -9.49
CA ILE A 91 34.98 -29.48 -10.11
C ILE A 91 36.13 -29.36 -9.10
N GLU A 92 37.34 -29.80 -9.48
CA GLU A 92 38.50 -29.79 -8.58
C GLU A 92 39.01 -28.36 -8.33
N GLU A 93 39.18 -27.57 -9.39
CA GLU A 93 39.61 -26.17 -9.36
C GLU A 93 38.53 -25.24 -9.96
N PRO A 94 37.43 -24.93 -9.22
CA PRO A 94 36.46 -23.92 -9.64
C PRO A 94 37.06 -22.52 -9.54
N GLY A 95 36.82 -21.67 -10.55
CA GLY A 95 37.26 -20.28 -10.61
C GLY A 95 36.12 -19.28 -10.39
N SER A 96 36.39 -18.00 -10.67
CA SER A 96 35.39 -16.93 -10.45
C SER A 96 34.09 -17.16 -11.24
N PHE A 97 34.16 -17.69 -12.46
CA PHE A 97 32.95 -17.94 -13.27
C PHE A 97 32.00 -18.95 -12.61
N GLU A 98 32.54 -20.01 -12.00
CA GLU A 98 31.75 -21.03 -11.31
C GLU A 98 31.13 -20.47 -10.04
N TYR A 99 31.92 -19.79 -9.19
CA TYR A 99 31.40 -19.14 -7.97
C TYR A 99 30.35 -18.07 -8.30
N ASN A 100 30.61 -17.19 -9.28
CA ASN A 100 29.65 -16.18 -9.74
C ASN A 100 28.35 -16.81 -10.26
N THR A 101 28.45 -17.93 -10.98
CA THR A 101 27.30 -18.69 -11.46
C THR A 101 26.48 -19.26 -10.31
N MET A 102 27.14 -19.86 -9.31
CA MET A 102 26.49 -20.46 -8.14
C MET A 102 25.84 -19.41 -7.23
N ILE A 103 26.57 -18.33 -6.93
CA ILE A 103 26.08 -17.15 -6.21
C ILE A 103 24.85 -16.56 -6.91
N ARG A 104 24.90 -16.37 -8.23
CA ARG A 104 23.76 -15.87 -9.02
C ARG A 104 22.59 -16.85 -9.01
N GLY A 105 22.86 -18.15 -9.09
CA GLY A 105 21.84 -19.21 -8.99
C GLY A 105 21.09 -19.14 -7.66
N ASN A 106 21.83 -19.12 -6.55
CA ASN A 106 21.27 -19.09 -5.20
C ASN A 106 20.50 -17.79 -4.88
N VAL A 107 20.94 -16.63 -5.39
CA VAL A 107 20.13 -15.40 -5.33
C VAL A 107 18.79 -15.55 -6.07
N ASN A 108 18.74 -16.28 -7.19
CA ASN A 108 17.50 -16.49 -7.95
C ASN A 108 16.57 -17.53 -7.29
N SER A 109 17.12 -18.55 -6.61
CA SER A 109 16.34 -19.53 -5.84
C SER A 109 15.97 -19.06 -4.43
N MET A 110 16.38 -17.85 -4.03
CA MET A 110 16.20 -17.26 -2.71
C MET A 110 16.93 -18.00 -1.56
N ASP A 111 17.99 -18.76 -1.87
CA ASP A 111 18.89 -19.34 -0.88
C ASP A 111 20.00 -18.33 -0.53
N LEU A 112 19.65 -17.37 0.32
CA LEU A 112 20.47 -16.17 0.54
C LEU A 112 21.63 -16.40 1.51
N GLU A 113 21.56 -17.44 2.34
CA GLU A 113 22.63 -17.80 3.28
C GLU A 113 23.76 -18.55 2.55
N GLU A 114 23.44 -19.50 1.66
CA GLU A 114 24.42 -20.18 0.81
C GLU A 114 25.20 -19.20 -0.09
N VAL A 115 24.60 -18.06 -0.49
CA VAL A 115 25.32 -16.99 -1.21
C VAL A 115 26.48 -16.40 -0.38
N LEU A 116 26.28 -16.21 0.92
CA LEU A 116 27.32 -15.69 1.80
C LEU A 116 28.37 -16.76 2.11
N LEU A 117 27.95 -18.03 2.26
CA LEU A 117 28.87 -19.16 2.45
C LEU A 117 29.76 -19.37 1.21
N LEU A 118 29.21 -19.36 0.00
CA LEU A 118 29.99 -19.45 -1.25
C LEU A 118 30.95 -18.27 -1.43
N TYR A 119 30.57 -17.06 -1.02
CA TYR A 119 31.46 -15.90 -1.05
C TYR A 119 32.63 -16.05 -0.06
N VAL A 120 32.39 -16.61 1.13
CA VAL A 120 33.47 -16.93 2.07
C VAL A 120 34.36 -18.05 1.53
N GLU A 121 33.78 -19.12 0.98
CA GLU A 121 34.56 -20.24 0.41
C GLU A 121 35.46 -19.78 -0.76
N MET A 122 34.94 -18.89 -1.62
CA MET A 122 35.69 -18.26 -2.71
C MET A 122 36.92 -17.51 -2.19
N LEU A 123 36.75 -16.73 -1.12
CA LEU A 123 37.85 -16.02 -0.44
C LEU A 123 38.84 -16.96 0.26
N GLU A 124 38.35 -18.02 0.92
CA GLU A 124 39.19 -19.01 1.61
C GLU A 124 40.05 -19.84 0.63
N ARG A 125 39.55 -20.08 -0.59
CA ARG A 125 40.32 -20.66 -1.71
C ARG A 125 41.28 -19.66 -2.39
N GLY A 126 41.26 -18.38 -2.00
CA GLY A 126 42.10 -17.33 -2.59
C GLY A 126 41.67 -16.90 -4.00
N ILE A 127 40.40 -17.09 -4.36
CA ILE A 127 39.84 -16.69 -5.66
C ILE A 127 39.31 -15.26 -5.52
N GLU A 128 39.86 -14.33 -6.32
CA GLU A 128 39.51 -12.90 -6.21
C GLU A 128 38.07 -12.62 -6.71
N PRO A 129 37.20 -12.01 -5.88
CA PRO A 129 35.86 -11.60 -6.31
C PRO A 129 35.90 -10.41 -7.27
N ASP A 130 35.07 -10.46 -8.31
CA ASP A 130 35.02 -9.48 -9.40
C ASP A 130 33.71 -8.68 -9.44
N ASN A 131 33.56 -7.80 -10.44
CA ASN A 131 32.36 -6.98 -10.62
C ASN A 131 31.10 -7.77 -11.03
N PHE A 132 31.22 -9.06 -11.36
CA PHE A 132 30.08 -9.97 -11.46
C PHE A 132 29.76 -10.65 -10.11
N THR A 133 30.73 -10.83 -9.20
CA THR A 133 30.48 -11.33 -7.85
C THR A 133 29.70 -10.34 -6.99
N TYR A 134 30.27 -9.13 -6.81
CA TYR A 134 29.81 -8.18 -5.79
C TYR A 134 28.31 -7.79 -5.89
N PRO A 135 27.72 -7.53 -7.06
CA PRO A 135 26.32 -7.14 -7.16
C PRO A 135 25.34 -8.20 -6.61
N PHE A 136 25.66 -9.50 -6.71
CA PHE A 136 24.80 -10.57 -6.20
C PHE A 136 25.00 -10.82 -4.70
N VAL A 137 26.22 -10.72 -4.17
CA VAL A 137 26.46 -10.85 -2.72
C VAL A 137 25.86 -9.65 -1.97
N LEU A 138 26.00 -8.43 -2.52
CA LEU A 138 25.31 -7.24 -2.03
C LEU A 138 23.77 -7.39 -2.15
N LYS A 139 23.27 -8.08 -3.19
CA LYS A 139 21.84 -8.39 -3.31
C LYS A 139 21.36 -9.32 -2.19
N ALA A 140 22.11 -10.36 -1.85
CA ALA A 140 21.80 -11.23 -0.72
C ALA A 140 21.76 -10.43 0.60
N CYS A 141 22.77 -9.60 0.87
CA CYS A 141 22.76 -8.71 2.05
C CYS A 141 21.54 -7.78 2.07
N SER A 142 21.15 -7.22 0.92
CA SER A 142 19.96 -6.37 0.78
C SER A 142 18.64 -7.09 1.09
N LEU A 143 18.59 -8.42 0.94
CA LEU A 143 17.39 -9.24 1.16
C LEU A 143 17.37 -9.84 2.57
N LEU A 144 18.54 -10.17 3.13
CA LEU A 144 18.72 -10.58 4.52
C LEU A 144 18.69 -9.41 5.53
N VAL A 145 18.77 -8.16 5.04
CA VAL A 145 18.96 -6.95 5.87
C VAL A 145 20.29 -6.98 6.65
N ALA A 146 21.29 -7.64 6.06
CA ALA A 146 22.60 -7.95 6.66
C ALA A 146 23.58 -6.76 6.50
N LEU A 147 23.35 -5.69 7.27
CA LEU A 147 24.08 -4.42 7.15
C LEU A 147 25.57 -4.54 7.50
N LYS A 148 25.96 -5.37 8.48
CA LYS A 148 27.37 -5.46 8.90
C LYS A 148 28.21 -6.15 7.84
N GLU A 149 27.63 -7.20 7.28
CA GLU A 149 28.14 -8.05 6.22
C GLU A 149 28.26 -7.22 4.94
N GLY A 150 27.21 -6.47 4.58
CA GLY A 150 27.23 -5.52 3.47
C GLY A 150 28.29 -4.42 3.59
N VAL A 151 28.56 -3.91 4.80
CA VAL A 151 29.65 -2.95 5.06
C VAL A 151 31.04 -3.60 4.90
N GLN A 152 31.23 -4.85 5.34
CA GLN A 152 32.47 -5.59 5.10
C GLN A 152 32.70 -5.83 3.60
N ILE A 153 31.65 -6.21 2.87
CA ILE A 153 31.70 -6.40 1.41
C ILE A 153 32.01 -5.09 0.70
N HIS A 154 31.47 -3.94 1.13
CA HIS A 154 31.85 -2.63 0.59
C HIS A 154 33.34 -2.32 0.83
N ALA A 155 33.89 -2.67 1.99
CA ALA A 155 35.33 -2.56 2.25
C ALA A 155 36.17 -3.54 1.40
N HIS A 156 35.58 -4.62 0.88
CA HIS A 156 36.24 -5.52 -0.09
C HIS A 156 36.19 -4.96 -1.52
N VAL A 157 35.05 -4.39 -1.94
CA VAL A 157 34.90 -3.63 -3.21
C VAL A 157 35.99 -2.56 -3.34
N PHE A 158 36.19 -1.75 -2.30
CA PHE A 158 37.20 -0.69 -2.28
C PHE A 158 38.64 -1.23 -2.33
N LYS A 159 38.92 -2.38 -1.70
CA LYS A 159 40.23 -3.05 -1.81
C LYS A 159 40.49 -3.64 -3.19
N ALA A 160 39.44 -4.01 -3.92
CA ALA A 160 39.51 -4.58 -5.27
C ALA A 160 39.61 -3.52 -6.38
N GLY A 161 39.54 -2.22 -6.06
CA GLY A 161 39.54 -1.15 -7.07
C GLY A 161 38.25 -1.08 -7.90
N LEU A 162 37.13 -1.55 -7.33
CA LEU A 162 35.82 -1.62 -7.99
C LEU A 162 34.83 -0.57 -7.47
N GLU A 163 35.30 0.43 -6.72
CA GLU A 163 34.48 1.51 -6.16
C GLU A 163 33.85 2.43 -7.22
N VAL A 164 34.38 2.42 -8.45
CA VAL A 164 33.85 3.14 -9.62
C VAL A 164 33.00 2.28 -10.57
N ASP A 165 32.82 0.99 -10.31
CA ASP A 165 31.98 0.14 -11.16
C ASP A 165 30.49 0.43 -10.91
N VAL A 166 29.79 0.90 -11.94
CA VAL A 166 28.38 1.31 -11.87
C VAL A 166 27.44 0.17 -11.44
N PHE A 167 27.73 -1.09 -11.77
CA PHE A 167 26.92 -2.23 -11.31
C PHE A 167 27.13 -2.51 -9.83
N VAL A 168 28.37 -2.40 -9.36
CA VAL A 168 28.71 -2.53 -7.93
C VAL A 168 28.14 -1.37 -7.12
N GLN A 169 28.28 -0.12 -7.58
CA GLN A 169 27.67 1.08 -6.98
C GLN A 169 26.14 0.96 -6.89
N ASN A 170 25.47 0.50 -7.94
CA ASN A 170 24.02 0.22 -7.91
C ASN A 170 23.67 -0.87 -6.88
N GLY A 171 24.50 -1.91 -6.75
CA GLY A 171 24.39 -2.95 -5.73
C GLY A 171 24.51 -2.38 -4.30
N LEU A 172 25.48 -1.50 -4.07
CA LEU A 172 25.72 -0.83 -2.78
C LEU A 172 24.54 0.08 -2.38
N ILE A 173 24.01 0.88 -3.32
CA ILE A 173 22.82 1.72 -3.09
C ILE A 173 21.61 0.84 -2.71
N SER A 174 21.39 -0.27 -3.41
CA SER A 174 20.29 -1.20 -3.11
C SER A 174 20.46 -1.89 -1.76
N MET A 175 21.69 -2.26 -1.38
CA MET A 175 22.04 -2.87 -0.11
C MET A 175 21.83 -1.91 1.07
N TYR A 176 22.47 -0.73 1.04
CA TYR A 176 22.34 0.28 2.10
C TYR A 176 20.90 0.76 2.26
N GLY A 177 20.20 1.00 1.15
CA GLY A 177 18.80 1.42 1.15
C GLY A 177 17.89 0.43 1.86
N LYS A 178 17.94 -0.86 1.49
CA LYS A 178 17.13 -1.91 2.13
C LYS A 178 17.54 -2.21 3.58
N CYS A 179 18.80 -1.99 3.93
CA CYS A 179 19.27 -2.06 5.31
C CYS A 179 18.87 -0.84 6.15
N GLY A 180 18.13 0.13 5.60
CA GLY A 180 17.69 1.34 6.28
C GLY A 180 18.77 2.43 6.43
N ALA A 181 19.98 2.17 5.94
CA ALA A 181 21.13 3.08 5.97
C ALA A 181 21.10 4.06 4.78
N ILE A 182 19.98 4.77 4.62
CA ILE A 182 19.67 5.58 3.44
C ILE A 182 20.70 6.69 3.17
N GLU A 183 21.32 7.24 4.22
CA GLU A 183 22.39 8.24 4.13
C GLU A 183 23.63 7.70 3.38
N HIS A 184 24.02 6.45 3.64
CA HIS A 184 25.13 5.81 2.92
C HIS A 184 24.76 5.48 1.46
N ALA A 185 23.49 5.15 1.19
CA ALA A 185 23.01 4.99 -0.19
C ALA A 185 23.04 6.33 -0.95
N GLY A 186 22.72 7.44 -0.28
CA GLY A 186 22.86 8.81 -0.81
C GLY A 186 24.30 9.16 -1.16
N VAL A 187 25.24 8.97 -0.22
CA VAL A 187 26.68 9.25 -0.44
C VAL A 187 27.24 8.46 -1.63
N VAL A 188 26.94 7.15 -1.74
CA VAL A 188 27.38 6.34 -2.90
C VAL A 188 26.78 6.87 -4.20
N PHE A 189 25.49 7.24 -4.21
CA PHE A 189 24.84 7.79 -5.40
C PHE A 189 25.40 9.16 -5.81
N GLU A 190 25.65 10.06 -4.86
CA GLU A 190 26.27 11.37 -5.11
C GLU A 190 27.64 11.20 -5.79
N GLN A 191 28.47 10.28 -5.28
CA GLN A 191 29.81 9.95 -5.76
C GLN A 191 29.87 9.26 -7.14
N MET A 192 28.74 8.88 -7.75
CA MET A 192 28.74 8.29 -9.10
C MET A 192 29.00 9.36 -10.19
N ASP A 193 30.12 9.27 -10.90
CA ASP A 193 30.41 10.13 -12.06
C ASP A 193 29.36 9.97 -13.18
N GLU A 194 29.00 8.73 -13.53
CA GLU A 194 27.93 8.42 -14.48
C GLU A 194 26.74 7.73 -13.80
N LYS A 195 25.65 8.47 -13.65
CA LYS A 195 24.39 7.98 -13.06
C LYS A 195 23.56 7.27 -14.13
N SER A 196 23.36 5.96 -13.96
CA SER A 196 22.56 5.15 -14.90
C SER A 196 21.06 5.17 -14.54
N VAL A 197 20.19 4.71 -15.46
CA VAL A 197 18.76 4.51 -15.14
C VAL A 197 18.60 3.56 -13.94
N ALA A 198 19.44 2.52 -13.85
CA ALA A 198 19.45 1.59 -12.72
C ALA A 198 19.94 2.24 -11.41
N SER A 199 20.75 3.29 -11.48
CA SER A 199 21.20 4.10 -10.33
C SER A 199 20.05 4.92 -9.76
N TRP A 200 19.33 5.63 -10.64
CA TRP A 200 18.09 6.32 -10.31
C TRP A 200 17.01 5.35 -9.77
N SER A 201 16.81 4.18 -10.42
CA SER A 201 15.94 3.11 -9.90
C SER A 201 16.34 2.64 -8.50
N SER A 202 17.63 2.53 -8.21
CA SER A 202 18.14 2.06 -6.92
C SER A 202 17.94 3.09 -5.81
N ILE A 203 18.27 4.37 -6.03
CA ILE A 203 18.16 5.41 -5.00
C ILE A 203 16.70 5.83 -4.75
N ILE A 204 15.85 5.88 -5.79
CA ILE A 204 14.41 6.16 -5.65
C ILE A 204 13.71 4.97 -4.97
N GLY A 205 14.07 3.73 -5.34
CA GLY A 205 13.59 2.51 -4.69
C GLY A 205 13.99 2.42 -3.21
N ALA A 206 15.22 2.84 -2.88
CA ALA A 206 15.69 2.92 -1.50
C ALA A 206 14.83 3.87 -0.66
N HIS A 207 14.65 5.13 -1.10
CA HIS A 207 13.82 6.12 -0.40
C HIS A 207 12.36 5.65 -0.25
N ALA A 208 11.76 5.08 -1.30
CA ALA A 208 10.42 4.50 -1.24
C ALA A 208 10.32 3.34 -0.23
N SER A 209 11.37 2.55 -0.04
CA SER A 209 11.38 1.42 0.91
C SER A 209 11.46 1.86 2.39
N VAL A 210 11.95 3.07 2.67
CA VAL A 210 12.01 3.67 4.02
C VAL A 210 10.92 4.73 4.27
N GLU A 211 9.87 4.74 3.43
CA GLU A 211 8.73 5.68 3.45
C GLU A 211 9.10 7.17 3.26
N MET A 212 10.26 7.46 2.64
CA MET A 212 10.71 8.81 2.26
C MET A 212 10.07 9.25 0.93
N TRP A 213 8.77 9.52 0.99
CA TRP A 213 7.93 9.77 -0.18
C TRP A 213 8.21 11.12 -0.87
N HIS A 214 8.67 12.15 -0.14
CA HIS A 214 8.92 13.47 -0.73
C HIS A 214 10.22 13.45 -1.53
N GLU A 215 11.24 12.85 -0.96
CA GLU A 215 12.57 12.60 -1.49
C GLU A 215 12.48 11.73 -2.76
N CYS A 216 11.65 10.69 -2.72
CA CYS A 216 11.29 9.86 -3.88
C CYS A 216 10.76 10.66 -5.08
N LEU A 217 9.94 11.70 -4.85
CA LEU A 217 9.42 12.55 -5.93
C LEU A 217 10.40 13.65 -6.36
N MET A 218 11.23 14.17 -5.45
CA MET A 218 12.32 15.08 -5.78
C MET A 218 13.32 14.41 -6.74
N LEU A 219 13.83 13.23 -6.37
CA LEU A 219 14.78 12.46 -7.18
C LEU A 219 14.23 12.09 -8.57
N LEU A 220 12.92 11.82 -8.70
CA LEU A 220 12.29 11.64 -10.02
C LEU A 220 12.24 12.95 -10.83
N GLY A 221 12.06 14.09 -10.16
CA GLY A 221 12.18 15.41 -10.76
C GLY A 221 13.59 15.69 -11.28
N ASP A 222 14.61 15.38 -10.46
CA ASP A 222 16.02 15.59 -10.81
C ASP A 222 16.45 14.68 -11.97
N MET A 223 16.11 13.39 -11.93
CA MET A 223 16.26 12.43 -13.04
C MET A 223 15.64 12.94 -14.35
N SER A 224 14.50 13.62 -14.26
CA SER A 224 13.80 14.20 -15.41
C SER A 224 14.45 15.50 -15.89
N GLY A 225 15.06 16.27 -14.98
CA GLY A 225 15.76 17.54 -15.25
C GLY A 225 17.09 17.35 -15.97
N GLU A 226 17.83 16.28 -15.68
CA GLU A 226 19.07 15.90 -16.38
C GLU A 226 18.84 15.52 -17.86
N GLY A 227 17.59 15.25 -18.26
CA GLY A 227 17.15 15.13 -19.66
C GLY A 227 17.65 13.90 -20.43
N ARG A 228 18.54 13.09 -19.85
CA ARG A 228 19.16 11.91 -20.49
C ARG A 228 18.46 10.59 -20.16
N HIS A 229 17.69 10.53 -19.08
CA HIS A 229 17.19 9.28 -18.51
C HIS A 229 15.66 9.20 -18.58
N ARG A 230 15.13 8.09 -19.12
CA ARG A 230 13.69 7.78 -19.06
C ARG A 230 13.43 6.89 -17.86
N ALA A 231 12.46 7.26 -17.03
CA ALA A 231 12.07 6.46 -15.86
C ALA A 231 11.41 5.14 -16.28
N GLU A 232 11.85 4.04 -15.66
CA GLU A 232 11.27 2.71 -15.84
C GLU A 232 9.88 2.59 -15.17
N GLU A 233 9.09 1.58 -15.58
CA GLU A 233 7.81 1.26 -14.94
C GLU A 233 7.95 1.04 -13.42
N SER A 234 9.08 0.47 -12.97
CA SER A 234 9.46 0.26 -11.57
C SER A 234 9.53 1.58 -10.78
N ILE A 235 10.28 2.57 -11.29
CA ILE A 235 10.38 3.92 -10.72
C ILE A 235 9.00 4.57 -10.66
N LEU A 236 8.24 4.49 -11.76
CA LEU A 236 6.96 5.18 -11.88
C LEU A 236 5.88 4.55 -10.98
N VAL A 237 5.97 3.24 -10.68
CA VAL A 237 5.18 2.58 -9.61
C VAL A 237 5.56 3.10 -8.23
N SER A 238 6.85 3.22 -7.91
CA SER A 238 7.30 3.80 -6.63
C SER A 238 6.86 5.26 -6.46
N ALA A 239 6.94 6.06 -7.53
CA ALA A 239 6.49 7.45 -7.53
C ALA A 239 4.96 7.60 -7.50
N LEU A 240 4.20 6.67 -8.09
CA LEU A 240 2.75 6.57 -7.87
C LEU A 240 2.43 6.27 -6.40
N SER A 241 3.18 5.38 -5.75
CA SER A 241 3.05 5.13 -4.30
C SER A 241 3.38 6.39 -3.48
N ALA A 242 4.43 7.13 -3.83
CA ALA A 242 4.73 8.41 -3.19
C ALA A 242 3.60 9.44 -3.37
N CYS A 243 3.03 9.55 -4.58
CA CYS A 243 1.86 10.40 -4.84
C CYS A 243 0.63 9.95 -4.05
N THR A 244 0.42 8.64 -3.90
CA THR A 244 -0.57 8.06 -3.00
C THR A 244 -0.33 8.54 -1.56
N HIS A 245 0.83 8.28 -0.97
CA HIS A 245 1.08 8.58 0.44
C HIS A 245 1.02 10.09 0.74
N LEU A 246 1.52 10.94 -0.16
CA LEU A 246 1.49 12.40 -0.05
C LEU A 246 0.14 13.05 -0.44
N ARG A 247 -0.86 12.27 -0.91
CA ARG A 247 -2.15 12.77 -1.44
C ARG A 247 -2.00 13.79 -2.59
N SER A 248 -1.07 13.55 -3.52
CA SER A 248 -0.84 14.44 -4.69
C SER A 248 -1.45 13.88 -5.99
N PRO A 249 -2.76 14.10 -6.27
CA PRO A 249 -3.38 13.74 -7.55
C PRO A 249 -2.90 14.61 -8.73
N ASN A 250 -2.12 15.66 -8.46
CA ASN A 250 -1.50 16.49 -9.49
C ASN A 250 -0.28 15.78 -10.07
N LEU A 251 0.69 15.41 -9.22
CA LEU A 251 1.87 14.66 -9.63
C LEU A 251 1.50 13.24 -10.12
N GLY A 252 0.53 12.59 -9.49
CA GLY A 252 -0.01 11.31 -9.98
C GLY A 252 -0.64 11.38 -11.38
N ARG A 253 -1.26 12.52 -11.74
CA ARG A 253 -1.71 12.77 -13.13
C ARG A 253 -0.56 13.02 -14.09
N CYS A 254 0.48 13.74 -13.66
CA CYS A 254 1.69 13.94 -14.47
C CYS A 254 2.37 12.59 -14.77
N ILE A 255 2.54 11.72 -13.77
CA ILE A 255 3.10 10.38 -13.93
C ILE A 255 2.23 9.51 -14.85
N HIS A 256 0.91 9.52 -14.72
CA HIS A 256 0.04 8.81 -15.66
C HIS A 256 0.19 9.34 -17.10
N GLY A 257 0.36 10.66 -17.28
CA GLY A 257 0.67 11.26 -18.59
C GLY A 257 2.05 10.87 -19.14
N ILE A 258 3.05 10.66 -18.29
CA ILE A 258 4.38 10.15 -18.68
C ILE A 258 4.26 8.68 -19.13
N LEU A 259 3.54 7.86 -18.38
CA LEU A 259 3.27 6.44 -18.69
C LEU A 259 2.59 6.30 -20.06
N LEU A 260 1.47 6.99 -20.28
CA LEU A 260 0.69 6.94 -21.54
C LEU A 260 1.42 7.50 -22.77
N ARG A 261 2.49 8.30 -22.59
CA ARG A 261 3.29 8.84 -23.70
C ARG A 261 4.46 7.94 -24.10
N ASN A 262 4.96 7.12 -23.17
CA ASN A 262 6.21 6.38 -23.34
C ASN A 262 6.03 4.87 -23.49
N ILE A 263 4.86 4.32 -23.14
CA ILE A 263 4.60 2.87 -23.10
C ILE A 263 3.30 2.59 -23.87
N SER A 264 3.35 1.65 -24.81
CA SER A 264 2.21 1.29 -25.67
C SER A 264 1.12 0.50 -24.94
N GLU A 265 1.50 -0.40 -24.04
CA GLU A 265 0.58 -1.06 -23.11
C GLU A 265 1.17 -1.10 -21.70
N LEU A 266 0.48 -0.45 -20.75
CA LEU A 266 0.86 -0.49 -19.34
C LEU A 266 0.61 -1.88 -18.75
N ASN A 267 1.58 -2.42 -18.01
CA ASN A 267 1.43 -3.73 -17.39
C ASN A 267 0.38 -3.75 -16.24
N VAL A 268 0.00 -4.94 -15.76
CA VAL A 268 -1.04 -5.12 -14.71
C VAL A 268 -0.67 -4.49 -13.37
N VAL A 269 0.62 -4.41 -13.02
CA VAL A 269 1.12 -3.77 -11.80
C VAL A 269 0.98 -2.25 -11.91
N VAL A 270 1.43 -1.65 -13.01
CA VAL A 270 1.29 -0.20 -13.27
C VAL A 270 -0.18 0.22 -13.27
N LYS A 271 -1.05 -0.53 -13.96
CA LYS A 271 -2.51 -0.32 -13.95
C LYS A 271 -3.07 -0.41 -12.51
N THR A 272 -2.63 -1.37 -11.70
CA THR A 272 -3.04 -1.50 -10.28
C THR A 272 -2.57 -0.31 -9.42
N SER A 273 -1.33 0.14 -9.56
CA SER A 273 -0.80 1.31 -8.83
C SER A 273 -1.49 2.62 -9.23
N LEU A 274 -1.89 2.77 -10.49
CA LEU A 274 -2.70 3.90 -10.95
C LEU A 274 -4.09 3.93 -10.30
N ILE A 275 -4.75 2.77 -10.16
CA ILE A 275 -6.04 2.65 -9.48
C ILE A 275 -5.89 3.03 -8.01
N ASP A 276 -4.87 2.50 -7.31
CA ASP A 276 -4.62 2.78 -5.90
C ASP A 276 -4.42 4.27 -5.65
N MET A 277 -3.57 4.90 -6.47
CA MET A 277 -3.30 6.34 -6.43
C MET A 277 -4.56 7.16 -6.70
N TYR A 278 -5.32 6.87 -7.75
CA TYR A 278 -6.54 7.63 -8.05
C TYR A 278 -7.61 7.47 -6.97
N ALA A 279 -7.87 6.25 -6.48
CA ALA A 279 -8.85 6.02 -5.43
C ALA A 279 -8.46 6.71 -4.12
N LYS A 280 -7.22 6.51 -3.64
CA LYS A 280 -6.75 7.09 -2.37
C LYS A 280 -6.56 8.60 -2.41
N CYS A 281 -6.29 9.19 -3.58
CA CYS A 281 -6.25 10.65 -3.80
C CYS A 281 -7.60 11.28 -4.17
N GLY A 282 -8.72 10.58 -3.94
CA GLY A 282 -10.08 11.11 -4.08
C GLY A 282 -10.64 11.14 -5.50
N SER A 283 -9.93 10.62 -6.50
CA SER A 283 -10.33 10.62 -7.92
C SER A 283 -10.87 9.26 -8.38
N LEU A 284 -11.81 8.66 -7.63
CA LEU A 284 -12.25 7.27 -7.81
C LEU A 284 -12.68 6.95 -9.25
N GLU A 285 -13.45 7.81 -9.93
CA GLU A 285 -13.91 7.54 -11.30
C GLU A 285 -12.77 7.32 -12.29
N LYS A 286 -11.57 7.90 -12.04
CA LYS A 286 -10.37 7.66 -12.86
C LYS A 286 -9.73 6.31 -12.53
N GLY A 287 -9.80 5.87 -11.28
CA GLY A 287 -9.46 4.49 -10.88
C GLY A 287 -10.41 3.47 -11.51
N LEU A 288 -11.72 3.71 -11.48
CA LEU A 288 -12.72 2.85 -12.14
C LEU A 288 -12.49 2.78 -13.65
N CYS A 289 -12.23 3.91 -14.31
CA CYS A 289 -11.90 3.95 -15.73
C CYS A 289 -10.65 3.11 -16.06
N VAL A 290 -9.57 3.22 -15.28
CA VAL A 290 -8.36 2.39 -15.46
C VAL A 290 -8.69 0.90 -15.24
N PHE A 291 -9.46 0.56 -14.20
CA PHE A 291 -9.83 -0.81 -13.83
C PHE A 291 -10.70 -1.52 -14.87
N HIS A 292 -11.78 -0.87 -15.34
CA HIS A 292 -12.65 -1.47 -16.36
C HIS A 292 -11.87 -1.71 -17.67
N ASN A 293 -10.96 -0.81 -18.03
CA ASN A 293 -10.06 -0.93 -19.19
C ASN A 293 -8.89 -1.94 -19.01
N MET A 294 -8.84 -2.71 -17.91
CA MET A 294 -7.87 -3.80 -17.75
C MET A 294 -8.34 -5.07 -18.48
N ALA A 295 -7.68 -5.41 -19.59
CA ALA A 295 -7.92 -6.65 -20.35
C ALA A 295 -7.70 -7.91 -19.49
N HIS A 296 -6.69 -7.91 -18.62
CA HIS A 296 -6.48 -8.93 -17.59
C HIS A 296 -6.46 -8.28 -16.21
N LYS A 297 -7.26 -8.83 -15.30
CA LYS A 297 -7.35 -8.44 -13.89
C LYS A 297 -6.77 -9.56 -13.03
N ASN A 298 -6.20 -9.21 -11.89
CA ASN A 298 -5.69 -10.17 -10.92
C ASN A 298 -6.20 -9.82 -9.50
N ARG A 299 -5.94 -10.71 -8.52
CA ARG A 299 -6.37 -10.53 -7.13
C ARG A 299 -6.06 -9.13 -6.60
N TYR A 300 -4.82 -8.65 -6.79
CA TYR A 300 -4.38 -7.33 -6.33
C TYR A 300 -5.20 -6.17 -6.93
N SER A 301 -5.50 -6.22 -8.24
CA SER A 301 -6.32 -5.19 -8.90
C SER A 301 -7.76 -5.13 -8.35
N TYR A 302 -8.35 -6.29 -8.02
CA TYR A 302 -9.65 -6.36 -7.34
C TYR A 302 -9.55 -5.85 -5.89
N THR A 303 -8.54 -6.30 -5.12
CA THR A 303 -8.29 -5.85 -3.74
C THR A 303 -8.22 -4.32 -3.65
N VAL A 304 -7.45 -3.70 -4.54
CA VAL A 304 -7.26 -2.25 -4.60
C VAL A 304 -8.56 -1.53 -4.98
N MET A 305 -9.34 -2.05 -5.93
CA MET A 305 -10.63 -1.47 -6.30
C MET A 305 -11.67 -1.57 -5.17
N ILE A 306 -11.80 -2.74 -4.54
CA ILE A 306 -12.69 -2.97 -3.39
C ILE A 306 -12.33 -2.02 -2.24
N ALA A 307 -11.05 -1.88 -1.90
CA ALA A 307 -10.57 -0.93 -0.89
C ALA A 307 -10.82 0.53 -1.30
N GLY A 308 -10.68 0.87 -2.58
CA GLY A 308 -11.01 2.19 -3.12
C GLY A 308 -12.49 2.54 -2.95
N LEU A 309 -13.38 1.63 -3.34
CA LEU A 309 -14.83 1.77 -3.17
C LEU A 309 -15.24 1.85 -1.70
N ALA A 310 -14.57 1.09 -0.81
CA ALA A 310 -14.76 1.16 0.64
C ALA A 310 -14.39 2.54 1.22
N ILE A 311 -13.25 3.10 0.80
CA ILE A 311 -12.78 4.43 1.25
C ILE A 311 -13.77 5.53 0.85
N HIS A 312 -14.45 5.38 -0.29
CA HIS A 312 -15.46 6.32 -0.81
C HIS A 312 -16.90 5.99 -0.37
N GLY A 313 -17.11 4.97 0.47
CA GLY A 313 -18.44 4.59 0.98
C GLY A 313 -19.35 3.87 -0.02
N ARG A 314 -18.90 3.57 -1.25
CA ARG A 314 -19.66 2.88 -2.31
C ARG A 314 -19.73 1.36 -2.05
N GLY A 315 -20.15 0.97 -0.84
CA GLY A 315 -20.03 -0.40 -0.34
C GLY A 315 -20.84 -1.45 -1.10
N ARG A 316 -22.03 -1.08 -1.62
CA ARG A 316 -22.80 -1.96 -2.52
C ARG A 316 -22.04 -2.30 -3.80
N GLU A 317 -21.20 -1.40 -4.29
CA GLU A 317 -20.43 -1.60 -5.52
C GLU A 317 -19.11 -2.33 -5.26
N ALA A 318 -18.51 -2.13 -4.09
CA ALA A 318 -17.42 -2.99 -3.62
C ALA A 318 -17.87 -4.46 -3.51
N LEU A 319 -19.11 -4.71 -3.10
CA LEU A 319 -19.71 -6.05 -3.10
C LEU A 319 -19.96 -6.60 -4.52
N ARG A 320 -20.35 -5.76 -5.50
CA ARG A 320 -20.41 -6.19 -6.92
C ARG A 320 -19.04 -6.61 -7.42
N VAL A 321 -18.04 -5.74 -7.28
CA VAL A 321 -16.64 -6.02 -7.69
C VAL A 321 -16.06 -7.25 -6.97
N PHE A 322 -16.52 -7.56 -5.76
CA PHE A 322 -16.18 -8.80 -5.06
C PHE A 322 -16.89 -10.04 -5.63
N SER A 323 -18.16 -9.95 -6.06
CA SER A 323 -18.80 -11.03 -6.82
C SER A 323 -18.10 -11.26 -8.17
N ASP A 324 -17.84 -10.20 -8.93
CA ASP A 324 -17.12 -10.24 -10.21
C ASP A 324 -15.78 -10.99 -10.07
N MET A 325 -15.05 -10.75 -8.98
CA MET A 325 -13.78 -11.43 -8.67
C MET A 325 -13.94 -12.95 -8.49
N LEU A 326 -15.03 -13.39 -7.86
CA LEU A 326 -15.31 -14.81 -7.61
C LEU A 326 -15.85 -15.52 -8.86
N GLU A 327 -16.57 -14.79 -9.72
CA GLU A 327 -17.05 -15.29 -11.02
C GLU A 327 -15.89 -15.48 -12.02
N GLU A 328 -14.87 -14.63 -11.97
CA GLU A 328 -13.56 -14.82 -12.64
C GLU A 328 -12.69 -15.94 -12.00
N GLY A 329 -13.21 -16.66 -10.99
CA GLY A 329 -12.53 -17.79 -10.34
C GLY A 329 -11.32 -17.42 -9.48
N LEU A 330 -11.13 -16.14 -9.14
CA LEU A 330 -9.99 -15.69 -8.34
C LEU A 330 -10.25 -15.94 -6.85
N THR A 331 -9.38 -16.72 -6.20
CA THR A 331 -9.48 -16.97 -4.76
C THR A 331 -9.17 -15.70 -3.95
N PRO A 332 -10.04 -15.28 -3.02
CA PRO A 332 -9.77 -14.16 -2.13
C PRO A 332 -8.77 -14.53 -1.03
N ASP A 333 -8.05 -13.52 -0.54
CA ASP A 333 -7.20 -13.61 0.64
C ASP A 333 -7.79 -12.78 1.80
N ASP A 334 -7.07 -12.72 2.93
CA ASP A 334 -7.42 -11.90 4.08
C ASP A 334 -7.49 -10.40 3.72
N VAL A 335 -6.62 -9.92 2.83
CA VAL A 335 -6.59 -8.51 2.43
C VAL A 335 -7.85 -8.12 1.65
N VAL A 336 -8.34 -8.98 0.75
CA VAL A 336 -9.63 -8.81 0.07
C VAL A 336 -10.77 -8.71 1.10
N TYR A 337 -10.81 -9.61 2.09
CA TYR A 337 -11.87 -9.60 3.10
C TYR A 337 -11.83 -8.39 4.04
N VAL A 338 -10.66 -7.91 4.43
CA VAL A 338 -10.54 -6.61 5.14
C VAL A 338 -11.12 -5.47 4.30
N GLY A 339 -10.90 -5.48 2.98
CA GLY A 339 -11.51 -4.53 2.05
C GLY A 339 -13.04 -4.61 2.00
N VAL A 340 -13.59 -5.81 1.80
CA VAL A 340 -15.05 -6.05 1.74
C VAL A 340 -15.74 -5.69 3.05
N LEU A 341 -15.20 -6.09 4.20
CA LEU A 341 -15.81 -5.79 5.51
C LEU A 341 -15.69 -4.30 5.85
N SER A 342 -14.64 -3.61 5.41
CA SER A 342 -14.54 -2.15 5.50
C SER A 342 -15.60 -1.46 4.63
N ALA A 343 -15.85 -1.95 3.41
CA ALA A 343 -16.91 -1.46 2.55
C ALA A 343 -18.30 -1.61 3.18
N CYS A 344 -18.59 -2.78 3.78
CA CYS A 344 -19.82 -2.99 4.53
C CYS A 344 -19.92 -2.05 5.74
N SER A 345 -18.85 -1.90 6.55
CA SER A 345 -18.81 -0.94 7.67
C SER A 345 -19.15 0.48 7.22
N HIS A 346 -18.59 0.91 6.09
CA HIS A 346 -18.72 2.27 5.61
C HIS A 346 -20.10 2.57 5.01
N ALA A 347 -20.75 1.57 4.42
CA ALA A 347 -22.10 1.67 3.85
C ALA A 347 -23.23 1.17 4.78
N GLY A 348 -22.93 0.75 6.01
CA GLY A 348 -23.93 0.25 6.98
C GLY A 348 -24.52 -1.13 6.64
N LEU A 349 -23.87 -1.91 5.78
CA LEU A 349 -24.37 -3.18 5.24
C LEU A 349 -24.12 -4.35 6.21
N VAL A 350 -24.84 -4.35 7.34
CA VAL A 350 -24.64 -5.29 8.46
C VAL A 350 -24.86 -6.73 8.05
N LYS A 351 -25.93 -7.01 7.31
CA LYS A 351 -26.32 -8.37 6.90
C LYS A 351 -25.29 -8.95 5.93
N GLU A 352 -24.89 -8.16 4.94
CA GLU A 352 -23.93 -8.50 3.91
C GLU A 352 -22.53 -8.68 4.51
N GLY A 353 -22.13 -7.82 5.46
CA GLY A 353 -20.89 -7.96 6.21
C GLY A 353 -20.83 -9.24 7.05
N LEU A 354 -21.92 -9.59 7.74
CA LEU A 354 -22.03 -10.86 8.47
C LEU A 354 -21.96 -12.08 7.53
N GLN A 355 -22.64 -12.02 6.38
CA GLN A 355 -22.56 -13.07 5.35
C GLN A 355 -21.13 -13.23 4.81
N CYS A 356 -20.44 -12.13 4.50
CA CYS A 356 -19.06 -12.15 4.04
C CYS A 356 -18.09 -12.69 5.10
N PHE A 357 -18.26 -12.31 6.37
CA PHE A 357 -17.44 -12.78 7.49
C PHE A 357 -17.63 -14.28 7.77
N ASN A 358 -18.84 -14.81 7.58
CA ASN A 358 -19.09 -16.26 7.66
C ASN A 358 -18.50 -16.99 6.45
N ARG A 359 -18.70 -16.46 5.22
CA ARG A 359 -18.14 -17.01 3.98
C ARG A 359 -16.62 -17.14 4.02
N MET A 360 -15.95 -16.11 4.53
CA MET A 360 -14.51 -16.11 4.79
C MET A 360 -14.05 -17.32 5.62
N GLN A 361 -14.77 -17.61 6.71
CA GLN A 361 -14.42 -18.66 7.67
C GLN A 361 -14.76 -20.08 7.20
N PHE A 362 -15.93 -20.26 6.57
CA PHE A 362 -16.53 -21.59 6.35
C PHE A 362 -16.50 -22.07 4.89
N GLU A 363 -16.44 -21.16 3.91
CA GLU A 363 -16.29 -21.53 2.49
C GLU A 363 -14.83 -21.40 2.03
N HIS A 364 -14.18 -20.28 2.36
CA HIS A 364 -12.80 -20.01 1.95
C HIS A 364 -11.74 -20.38 3.01
N MET A 365 -12.15 -20.88 4.19
CA MET A 365 -11.28 -21.37 5.27
C MET A 365 -10.23 -20.36 5.80
N ILE A 366 -10.45 -19.07 5.58
CA ILE A 366 -9.57 -17.98 6.02
C ILE A 366 -9.84 -17.71 7.51
N LYS A 367 -8.81 -17.91 8.34
CA LYS A 367 -8.90 -17.65 9.79
C LYS A 367 -9.07 -16.14 10.04
N PRO A 368 -10.05 -15.71 10.86
CA PRO A 368 -10.22 -14.30 11.22
C PRO A 368 -8.95 -13.71 11.86
N THR A 369 -8.63 -12.48 11.48
CA THR A 369 -7.48 -11.73 11.99
C THR A 369 -8.00 -10.58 12.85
N ILE A 370 -7.10 -9.92 13.60
CA ILE A 370 -7.46 -8.74 14.40
C ILE A 370 -8.09 -7.61 13.56
N GLN A 371 -7.75 -7.53 12.27
CA GLN A 371 -8.30 -6.56 11.32
C GLN A 371 -9.74 -6.93 10.91
N HIS A 372 -10.00 -8.21 10.62
CA HIS A 372 -11.36 -8.71 10.32
C HIS A 372 -12.32 -8.42 11.49
N TYR A 373 -11.92 -8.73 12.73
CA TYR A 373 -12.72 -8.38 13.92
C TYR A 373 -12.88 -6.87 14.10
N GLY A 374 -11.83 -6.07 13.83
CA GLY A 374 -11.91 -4.61 13.87
C GLY A 374 -12.93 -4.02 12.90
N CYS A 375 -13.04 -4.58 11.68
CA CYS A 375 -14.05 -4.19 10.69
C CYS A 375 -15.46 -4.56 11.15
N MET A 376 -15.65 -5.76 11.71
CA MET A 376 -16.96 -6.21 12.21
C MET A 376 -17.44 -5.41 13.42
N VAL A 377 -16.54 -5.04 14.34
CA VAL A 377 -16.85 -4.19 15.50
C VAL A 377 -17.16 -2.75 15.08
N ASP A 378 -16.48 -2.20 14.08
CA ASP A 378 -16.81 -0.89 13.49
C ASP A 378 -18.16 -0.92 12.77
N LEU A 379 -18.46 -1.98 12.01
CA LEU A 379 -19.76 -2.20 11.35
C LEU A 379 -20.93 -2.29 12.37
N MET A 380 -20.84 -3.21 13.33
CA MET A 380 -21.85 -3.36 14.39
C MET A 380 -21.97 -2.08 15.24
N GLY A 381 -20.83 -1.47 15.57
CA GLY A 381 -20.78 -0.24 16.35
C GLY A 381 -21.45 0.95 15.66
N ARG A 382 -21.20 1.15 14.37
CA ARG A 382 -21.88 2.18 13.57
C ARG A 382 -23.40 1.93 13.52
N ALA A 383 -23.81 0.67 13.37
CA ALA A 383 -25.22 0.26 13.38
C ALA A 383 -25.92 0.30 14.76
N GLY A 384 -25.20 0.63 15.84
CA GLY A 384 -25.77 0.69 17.20
C GLY A 384 -25.87 -0.65 17.92
N MET A 385 -25.40 -1.73 17.30
CA MET A 385 -25.39 -3.10 17.84
C MET A 385 -24.22 -3.29 18.84
N LEU A 386 -24.21 -2.47 19.90
CA LEU A 386 -23.09 -2.38 20.85
C LEU A 386 -22.94 -3.63 21.73
N LYS A 387 -24.05 -4.30 22.05
CA LYS A 387 -24.03 -5.52 22.88
C LYS A 387 -23.45 -6.70 22.09
N GLU A 388 -23.80 -6.77 20.81
CA GLU A 388 -23.34 -7.74 19.83
C GLU A 388 -21.87 -7.50 19.50
N ALA A 389 -21.45 -6.24 19.29
CA ALA A 389 -20.05 -5.87 19.11
C ALA A 389 -19.18 -6.24 20.34
N TYR A 390 -19.67 -5.96 21.55
CA TYR A 390 -18.97 -6.34 22.79
C TYR A 390 -18.97 -7.88 23.01
N GLY A 391 -20.04 -8.57 22.62
CA GLY A 391 -20.11 -10.03 22.60
C GLY A 391 -19.10 -10.66 21.64
N LEU A 392 -18.97 -10.10 20.44
CA LEU A 392 -17.96 -10.51 19.44
C LEU A 392 -16.53 -10.33 19.98
N ILE A 393 -16.25 -9.23 20.67
CA ILE A 393 -14.94 -8.99 21.30
C ILE A 393 -14.62 -10.04 22.37
N LYS A 394 -15.63 -10.53 23.10
CA LYS A 394 -15.48 -11.61 24.09
C LYS A 394 -15.31 -13.00 23.49
N SER A 395 -15.81 -13.25 22.28
CA SER A 395 -15.67 -14.54 21.59
C SER A 395 -14.45 -14.62 20.66
N MET A 396 -13.65 -13.55 20.55
CA MET A 396 -12.40 -13.56 19.79
C MET A 396 -11.39 -14.57 20.36
N PRO A 397 -10.83 -15.49 19.54
CA PRO A 397 -9.75 -16.39 19.96
C PRO A 397 -8.37 -15.71 20.02
N ILE A 398 -8.32 -14.40 19.77
CA ILE A 398 -7.12 -13.55 19.73
C ILE A 398 -7.33 -12.40 20.71
N LYS A 399 -6.32 -12.06 21.52
CA LYS A 399 -6.41 -10.93 22.48
C LYS A 399 -6.78 -9.63 21.73
N PRO A 400 -7.90 -8.95 22.08
CA PRO A 400 -8.30 -7.72 21.41
C PRO A 400 -7.28 -6.60 21.60
N ASN A 401 -7.01 -5.84 20.54
CA ASN A 401 -6.06 -4.73 20.55
C ASN A 401 -6.75 -3.38 20.77
N ASP A 402 -5.93 -2.34 20.85
CA ASP A 402 -6.37 -0.95 21.05
C ASP A 402 -7.18 -0.39 19.88
N VAL A 403 -7.08 -0.94 18.67
CA VAL A 403 -7.93 -0.52 17.52
C VAL A 403 -9.35 -1.02 17.70
N VAL A 404 -9.53 -2.31 18.05
CA VAL A 404 -10.85 -2.91 18.28
C VAL A 404 -11.61 -2.21 19.41
N TRP A 405 -10.95 -1.97 20.55
CA TRP A 405 -11.57 -1.25 21.66
C TRP A 405 -11.88 0.22 21.33
N ARG A 406 -11.05 0.91 20.52
CA ARG A 406 -11.37 2.27 20.06
C ARG A 406 -12.56 2.32 19.12
N SER A 407 -12.75 1.33 18.24
CA SER A 407 -13.96 1.24 17.41
C SER A 407 -15.21 1.14 18.30
N LEU A 408 -15.19 0.27 19.32
CA LEU A 408 -16.29 0.15 20.27
C LEU A 408 -16.50 1.44 21.08
N LEU A 409 -15.45 2.05 21.63
CA LEU A 409 -15.53 3.31 22.39
C LEU A 409 -16.08 4.46 21.52
N SER A 410 -15.65 4.55 20.26
CA SER A 410 -16.16 5.56 19.32
C SER A 410 -17.64 5.33 18.98
N ALA A 411 -18.08 4.08 18.88
CA ALA A 411 -19.48 3.73 18.69
C ALA A 411 -20.32 4.05 19.94
N CYS A 412 -19.81 3.74 21.13
CA CYS A 412 -20.45 4.07 22.41
C CYS A 412 -20.62 5.58 22.61
N LYS A 413 -19.66 6.41 22.14
CA LYS A 413 -19.81 7.87 22.10
C LYS A 413 -21.01 8.29 21.22
N VAL A 414 -21.10 7.75 20.01
CA VAL A 414 -22.15 8.09 19.03
C VAL A 414 -23.54 7.67 19.54
N HIS A 415 -23.68 6.43 20.01
CA HIS A 415 -24.94 5.85 20.50
C HIS A 415 -25.18 6.05 22.00
N HIS A 416 -24.40 6.94 22.62
CA HIS A 416 -24.53 7.45 24.00
C HIS A 416 -24.56 6.37 25.12
N ASN A 417 -24.03 5.17 24.85
CA ASN A 417 -23.95 4.10 25.84
C ASN A 417 -22.71 4.28 26.73
N LEU A 418 -22.90 4.83 27.93
CA LEU A 418 -21.80 5.09 28.86
C LEU A 418 -21.19 3.79 29.43
N GLU A 419 -22.01 2.79 29.76
CA GLU A 419 -21.59 1.54 30.41
C GLU A 419 -20.56 0.77 29.58
N ILE A 420 -20.88 0.50 28.30
CA ILE A 420 -19.96 -0.20 27.39
C ILE A 420 -18.78 0.71 27.02
N GLY A 421 -18.97 2.04 27.02
CA GLY A 421 -17.90 3.02 26.85
C GLY A 421 -16.86 3.02 27.97
N GLU A 422 -17.29 2.96 29.23
CA GLU A 422 -16.40 2.85 30.40
C GLU A 422 -15.56 1.56 30.32
N ILE A 423 -16.20 0.42 30.01
CA ILE A 423 -15.52 -0.87 29.80
C ILE A 423 -14.49 -0.79 28.65
N ALA A 424 -14.85 -0.19 27.52
CA ALA A 424 -13.95 -0.07 26.36
C ALA A 424 -12.74 0.83 26.68
N ALA A 425 -12.97 1.95 27.36
CA ALA A 425 -11.91 2.88 27.76
C ALA A 425 -10.95 2.24 28.79
N GLU A 426 -11.46 1.55 29.81
CA GLU A 426 -10.63 0.80 30.76
C GLU A 426 -9.73 -0.22 30.06
N ASN A 427 -10.25 -0.97 29.08
CA ASN A 427 -9.44 -1.93 28.34
C ASN A 427 -8.36 -1.26 27.48
N ILE A 428 -8.62 -0.07 26.92
CA ILE A 428 -7.58 0.73 26.24
C ILE A 428 -6.49 1.17 27.23
N PHE A 429 -6.87 1.68 28.40
CA PHE A 429 -5.90 2.15 29.39
C PHE A 429 -5.03 1.01 29.95
N ARG A 430 -5.61 -0.19 30.14
CA ARG A 430 -4.88 -1.42 30.52
C ARG A 430 -3.91 -1.93 29.45
N LEU A 431 -3.96 -1.43 28.21
CA LEU A 431 -3.02 -1.75 27.14
C LEU A 431 -1.81 -0.80 27.09
N ASN A 432 -1.67 0.13 28.06
CA ASN A 432 -0.55 1.07 28.24
C ASN A 432 -0.18 1.95 27.03
N LYS A 433 -1.06 2.06 26.02
CA LYS A 433 -0.91 3.03 24.92
C LYS A 433 -1.51 4.37 25.34
N HIS A 434 -0.65 5.27 25.84
CA HIS A 434 -1.00 6.57 26.39
C HIS A 434 -1.45 7.60 25.33
N ASN A 435 -2.56 7.34 24.64
CA ASN A 435 -3.15 8.25 23.66
C ASN A 435 -4.07 9.29 24.33
N PRO A 436 -3.80 10.61 24.26
CA PRO A 436 -4.67 11.65 24.83
C PRO A 436 -6.10 11.60 24.29
N GLY A 437 -6.28 11.17 23.03
CA GLY A 437 -7.59 11.12 22.37
C GLY A 437 -8.60 10.16 23.04
N ASP A 438 -8.12 9.05 23.62
CA ASP A 438 -9.01 8.03 24.19
C ASP A 438 -9.57 8.48 25.55
N TYR A 439 -8.76 9.15 26.37
CA TYR A 439 -9.22 9.87 27.57
C TYR A 439 -10.21 10.98 27.23
N LEU A 440 -9.96 11.76 26.17
CA LEU A 440 -10.87 12.80 25.72
C LEU A 440 -12.22 12.26 25.23
N VAL A 441 -12.28 11.08 24.60
CA VAL A 441 -13.57 10.46 24.23
C VAL A 441 -14.38 10.12 25.49
N LEU A 442 -13.76 9.48 26.49
CA LEU A 442 -14.44 9.16 27.75
C LEU A 442 -14.87 10.43 28.52
N ALA A 443 -14.01 11.45 28.61
CA ALA A 443 -14.35 12.74 29.23
C ALA A 443 -15.54 13.42 28.53
N ASN A 444 -15.60 13.38 27.19
CA ASN A 444 -16.73 13.90 26.42
C ASN A 444 -18.04 13.12 26.69
N MET A 445 -17.97 11.81 26.88
CA MET A 445 -19.13 11.00 27.27
C MET A 445 -19.61 11.34 28.69
N TYR A 446 -18.69 11.55 29.64
CA TYR A 446 -19.04 12.03 30.98
C TYR A 446 -19.65 13.43 30.98
N ALA A 447 -19.14 14.37 30.17
CA ALA A 447 -19.69 15.71 30.03
C ALA A 447 -21.13 15.69 29.49
N ARG A 448 -21.38 14.91 28.42
CA ARG A 448 -22.73 14.74 27.84
C ARG A 448 -23.69 14.03 28.81
N ALA A 449 -23.18 13.18 29.71
CA ALA A 449 -23.91 12.59 30.82
C ALA A 449 -23.98 13.47 32.10
N LYS A 450 -23.52 14.73 32.04
CA LYS A 450 -23.45 15.69 33.17
C LYS A 450 -22.67 15.21 34.41
N LYS A 451 -21.82 14.18 34.27
CA LYS A 451 -20.96 13.62 35.33
C LYS A 451 -19.67 14.44 35.49
N TRP A 452 -19.78 15.73 35.80
CA TRP A 452 -18.65 16.67 35.81
C TRP A 452 -17.46 16.26 36.71
N ALA A 453 -17.71 15.62 37.85
CA ALA A 453 -16.66 15.06 38.70
C ALA A 453 -15.78 14.03 37.98
N ASN A 454 -16.37 13.20 37.10
CA ASN A 454 -15.62 12.23 36.30
C ASN A 454 -14.87 12.91 35.14
N VAL A 455 -15.39 14.01 34.59
CA VAL A 455 -14.67 14.84 33.61
C VAL A 455 -13.41 15.44 34.25
N ALA A 456 -13.53 15.97 35.47
CA ALA A 456 -12.39 16.47 36.23
C ALA A 456 -11.37 15.36 36.51
N ARG A 457 -11.81 14.20 37.04
CA ARG A 457 -10.95 13.03 37.30
C ARG A 457 -10.12 12.63 36.07
N ILE A 458 -10.76 12.49 34.91
CA ILE A 458 -10.08 12.10 33.67
C ILE A 458 -9.10 13.18 33.19
N ARG A 459 -9.42 14.47 33.33
CA ARG A 459 -8.50 15.56 32.99
C ARG A 459 -7.29 15.61 33.92
N THR A 460 -7.46 15.35 35.23
CA THR A 460 -6.35 15.23 36.17
C THR A 460 -5.45 14.05 35.81
N GLU A 461 -6.04 12.88 35.52
CA GLU A 461 -5.31 11.67 35.12
C GLU A 461 -4.49 11.88 33.82
N MET A 462 -5.02 12.67 32.87
CA MET A 462 -4.26 13.09 31.68
C MET A 462 -3.07 14.01 32.03
N ALA A 463 -3.26 14.94 32.97
CA ALA A 463 -2.21 15.89 33.38
C ALA A 463 -1.08 15.20 34.16
N GLU A 464 -1.41 14.32 35.09
CA GLU A 464 -0.45 13.48 35.83
C GLU A 464 0.39 12.63 34.86
N LYS A 465 -0.24 12.07 33.83
CA LYS A 465 0.42 11.29 32.77
C LYS A 465 1.09 12.16 31.69
N HIS A 466 1.11 13.48 31.85
CA HIS A 466 1.74 14.45 30.94
C HIS A 466 1.22 14.38 29.48
N LEU A 467 -0.06 14.04 29.28
CA LEU A 467 -0.65 13.73 27.98
C LEU A 467 -1.10 14.98 27.21
N VAL A 468 -0.14 15.65 26.57
CA VAL A 468 -0.38 16.82 25.71
C VAL A 468 -1.19 16.43 24.47
N GLN A 469 -2.34 17.06 24.27
CA GLN A 469 -3.15 16.90 23.07
C GLN A 469 -2.54 17.69 21.89
N THR A 470 -2.29 17.03 20.76
CA THR A 470 -1.98 17.72 19.49
C THR A 470 -3.18 18.56 19.03
N PRO A 471 -3.04 19.89 18.80
CA PRO A 471 -4.15 20.72 18.34
C PRO A 471 -4.75 20.24 17.02
N GLY A 472 -6.07 20.40 16.88
CA GLY A 472 -6.76 20.16 15.61
C GLY A 472 -6.36 21.20 14.57
N PHE A 473 -5.88 20.75 13.41
CA PHE A 473 -5.52 21.62 12.30
C PHE A 473 -6.03 21.09 10.96
N SER A 474 -6.16 22.02 10.01
CA SER A 474 -6.44 21.78 8.61
C SER A 474 -5.35 22.42 7.75
N LEU A 475 -5.00 21.78 6.62
CA LEU A 475 -4.00 22.20 5.65
C LEU A 475 -4.65 22.39 4.28
N VAL A 476 -4.27 23.46 3.57
CA VAL A 476 -4.70 23.74 2.20
C VAL A 476 -3.46 23.97 1.33
N GLU A 477 -3.40 23.33 0.16
CA GLU A 477 -2.41 23.65 -0.87
C GLU A 477 -2.99 24.76 -1.78
N ALA A 478 -2.30 25.90 -1.87
CA ALA A 478 -2.64 26.99 -2.79
C ALA A 478 -1.36 27.62 -3.32
N ASN A 479 -1.30 27.94 -4.62
CA ASN A 479 -0.13 28.56 -5.26
C ASN A 479 1.22 27.84 -4.97
N ARG A 480 1.18 26.49 -4.89
CA ARG A 480 2.29 25.59 -4.51
C ARG A 480 2.78 25.68 -3.06
N ASN A 481 2.14 26.48 -2.21
CA ASN A 481 2.43 26.58 -0.78
C ASN A 481 1.36 25.83 0.04
N VAL A 482 1.76 25.28 1.19
CA VAL A 482 0.85 24.60 2.12
C VAL A 482 0.57 25.50 3.32
N TYR A 483 -0.69 25.94 3.45
CA TYR A 483 -1.16 26.82 4.51
C TYR A 483 -1.81 26.00 5.61
N LYS A 484 -1.43 26.28 6.86
CA LYS A 484 -1.97 25.62 8.06
C LYS A 484 -2.89 26.56 8.83
N PHE A 485 -4.02 25.99 9.27
CA PHE A 485 -5.03 26.65 10.09
C PHE A 485 -5.29 25.81 11.34
N VAL A 486 -5.25 26.42 12.52
CA VAL A 486 -5.85 25.85 13.75
C VAL A 486 -7.27 26.41 13.95
N SER A 487 -7.99 25.96 14.98
CA SER A 487 -9.25 26.64 15.36
C SER A 487 -8.94 27.97 16.05
N GLN A 488 -9.75 29.01 15.78
CA GLN A 488 -9.55 30.39 16.22
C GLN A 488 -8.22 31.03 15.76
N ASP A 489 -7.65 30.54 14.65
CA ASP A 489 -6.39 31.05 14.12
C ASP A 489 -6.48 32.53 13.73
N LYS A 490 -5.44 33.29 14.06
CA LYS A 490 -5.22 34.69 13.69
C LYS A 490 -3.75 34.97 13.30
N SER A 491 -2.96 33.93 13.07
CA SER A 491 -1.53 34.03 12.76
C SER A 491 -1.22 34.38 11.30
N GLN A 492 -2.19 34.19 10.41
CA GLN A 492 -2.06 34.44 8.98
C GLN A 492 -2.20 35.95 8.66
N PRO A 493 -1.31 36.57 7.85
CA PRO A 493 -1.42 38.00 7.50
C PRO A 493 -2.73 38.40 6.81
N ILE A 494 -3.39 37.44 6.16
CA ILE A 494 -4.68 37.57 5.47
C ILE A 494 -5.89 37.21 6.34
N CYS A 495 -5.73 37.20 7.68
CA CYS A 495 -6.75 36.76 8.62
C CYS A 495 -8.09 37.47 8.43
N GLU A 496 -8.09 38.79 8.21
CA GLU A 496 -9.31 39.59 8.10
C GLU A 496 -10.18 39.13 6.92
N THR A 497 -9.59 39.00 5.73
CA THR A 497 -10.28 38.52 4.52
C THR A 497 -10.84 37.09 4.68
N ILE A 498 -10.15 36.22 5.44
CA ILE A 498 -10.65 34.86 5.74
C ILE A 498 -11.89 34.93 6.65
N TYR A 499 -11.90 35.83 7.64
CA TYR A 499 -13.04 36.00 8.55
C TYR A 499 -14.22 36.71 7.86
N ASP A 500 -13.97 37.62 6.91
CA ASP A 500 -14.99 38.21 6.05
C ASP A 500 -15.65 37.18 5.13
N MET A 501 -14.85 36.29 4.52
CA MET A 501 -15.36 35.15 3.76
C MET A 501 -16.20 34.21 4.67
N ILE A 502 -15.77 33.93 5.90
CA ILE A 502 -16.61 33.18 6.87
C ILE A 502 -17.94 33.91 7.15
N GLN A 503 -17.95 35.23 7.24
CA GLN A 503 -19.20 36.00 7.41
C GLN A 503 -20.12 35.90 6.19
N GLN A 504 -19.58 35.95 4.97
CA GLN A 504 -20.32 35.74 3.72
C GLN A 504 -20.92 34.32 3.66
N MET A 505 -20.12 33.30 3.96
CA MET A 505 -20.52 31.90 4.03
C MET A 505 -21.65 31.70 5.08
N GLU A 506 -21.47 32.20 6.30
CA GLU A 506 -22.48 32.16 7.38
C GLU A 506 -23.72 33.04 7.10
N TRP A 507 -23.67 33.94 6.12
CA TRP A 507 -24.83 34.69 5.66
C TRP A 507 -25.66 33.87 4.66
N GLN A 508 -25.03 33.31 3.62
CA GLN A 508 -25.70 32.44 2.63
C GLN A 508 -26.30 31.19 3.29
N LEU A 509 -25.55 30.55 4.19
CA LEU A 509 -25.98 29.35 4.92
C LEU A 509 -27.31 29.52 5.69
N LYS A 510 -27.70 30.74 6.07
CA LYS A 510 -28.98 30.99 6.75
C LYS A 510 -30.17 30.89 5.81
N PHE A 511 -30.00 31.17 4.51
CA PHE A 511 -31.05 31.01 3.52
C PHE A 511 -31.26 29.52 3.17
N GLU A 512 -30.18 28.75 3.12
CA GLU A 512 -30.21 27.28 2.98
C GLU A 512 -30.63 26.52 4.26
N GLY A 513 -31.04 27.22 5.32
CA GLY A 513 -31.55 26.61 6.55
C GLY A 513 -30.52 25.91 7.44
N TYR A 514 -29.21 26.11 7.23
CA TYR A 514 -28.19 25.55 8.12
C TYR A 514 -28.31 26.12 9.54
N THR A 515 -28.33 25.22 10.53
CA THR A 515 -28.31 25.54 11.96
C THR A 515 -27.09 24.89 12.62
N PRO A 516 -26.28 25.63 13.40
CA PRO A 516 -25.11 25.07 14.06
C PRO A 516 -25.46 24.01 15.11
N ASP A 517 -24.79 22.85 15.09
CA ASP A 517 -24.98 21.80 16.11
C ASP A 517 -24.22 22.14 17.40
N MET A 518 -24.88 22.93 18.24
CA MET A 518 -24.43 23.36 19.56
C MET A 518 -24.00 22.18 20.46
N SER A 519 -24.57 20.98 20.25
CA SER A 519 -24.29 19.79 21.06
C SER A 519 -22.90 19.19 20.80
N GLN A 520 -22.18 19.68 19.79
CA GLN A 520 -20.77 19.35 19.54
C GLN A 520 -19.81 20.06 20.53
N VAL A 521 -20.21 21.17 21.16
CA VAL A 521 -19.36 21.92 22.11
C VAL A 521 -19.63 21.43 23.54
N LEU A 522 -18.86 20.42 23.95
CA LEU A 522 -18.99 19.76 25.25
C LEU A 522 -18.22 20.48 26.38
N LEU A 523 -18.27 21.82 26.36
CA LEU A 523 -17.80 22.69 27.44
C LEU A 523 -19.01 23.25 28.21
N ASP A 524 -18.84 23.44 29.51
CA ASP A 524 -19.87 24.05 30.37
C ASP A 524 -19.75 25.58 30.29
N VAL A 525 -20.36 26.14 29.24
CA VAL A 525 -20.29 27.54 28.80
C VAL A 525 -21.63 27.94 28.17
N ASP A 526 -21.90 29.23 28.05
CA ASP A 526 -23.14 29.74 27.43
C ASP A 526 -23.23 29.43 25.92
N GLU A 527 -24.45 29.50 25.37
CA GLU A 527 -24.72 29.14 23.98
C GLU A 527 -24.09 30.10 22.97
N ASP A 528 -23.89 31.38 23.29
CA ASP A 528 -23.22 32.31 22.37
C ASP A 528 -21.72 31.98 22.28
N GLU A 529 -21.06 31.66 23.39
CA GLU A 529 -19.66 31.22 23.39
C GLU A 529 -19.47 29.84 22.72
N LYS A 530 -20.46 28.93 22.81
CA LYS A 530 -20.48 27.71 21.99
C LYS A 530 -20.55 28.06 20.50
N ARG A 531 -21.44 29.00 20.12
CA ARG A 531 -21.66 29.41 18.72
C ARG A 531 -20.41 30.06 18.11
N GLN A 532 -19.75 30.93 18.86
CA GLN A 532 -18.51 31.57 18.40
C GLN A 532 -17.33 30.58 18.29
N ARG A 533 -17.29 29.50 19.07
CA ARG A 533 -16.32 28.40 18.86
C ARG A 533 -16.59 27.63 17.57
N LEU A 534 -17.85 27.27 17.29
CA LEU A 534 -18.22 26.50 16.08
C LEU A 534 -17.93 27.22 14.75
N LYS A 535 -18.01 28.56 14.71
CA LYS A 535 -17.68 29.34 13.50
C LYS A 535 -16.22 29.23 13.09
N HIS A 536 -15.31 29.28 14.06
CA HIS A 536 -13.88 29.44 13.82
C HIS A 536 -13.12 28.11 13.93
N HIS A 537 -13.76 26.99 13.57
CA HIS A 537 -13.09 25.70 13.45
C HIS A 537 -12.08 25.70 12.28
N SER A 538 -10.95 25.01 12.46
CA SER A 538 -9.88 24.97 11.43
C SER A 538 -10.37 24.56 10.03
N GLN A 539 -11.40 23.70 9.96
CA GLN A 539 -12.01 23.27 8.71
C GLN A 539 -12.73 24.43 7.99
N LYS A 540 -13.45 25.30 8.72
CA LYS A 540 -14.18 26.45 8.15
C LYS A 540 -13.19 27.52 7.67
N LEU A 541 -12.15 27.80 8.46
CA LEU A 541 -11.03 28.68 8.10
C LEU A 541 -10.31 28.19 6.83
N ALA A 542 -10.06 26.87 6.72
CA ALA A 542 -9.44 26.27 5.54
C ALA A 542 -10.33 26.34 4.28
N ILE A 543 -11.65 26.13 4.41
CA ILE A 543 -12.58 26.28 3.27
C ILE A 543 -12.63 27.75 2.82
N ALA A 544 -12.76 28.70 3.75
CA ALA A 544 -12.79 30.13 3.44
C ALA A 544 -11.50 30.59 2.74
N PHE A 545 -10.33 30.19 3.24
CA PHE A 545 -9.06 30.45 2.58
C PHE A 545 -9.01 29.85 1.16
N ALA A 546 -9.45 28.61 0.98
CA ALA A 546 -9.47 27.94 -0.33
C ALA A 546 -10.39 28.64 -1.33
N LEU A 547 -11.58 29.09 -0.91
CA LEU A 547 -12.52 29.84 -1.76
C LEU A 547 -11.92 31.16 -2.25
N ILE A 548 -11.15 31.87 -1.43
CA ILE A 548 -10.47 33.12 -1.81
C ILE A 548 -9.31 32.86 -2.81
N HIS A 549 -8.57 31.76 -2.64
CA HIS A 549 -7.28 31.54 -3.34
C HIS A 549 -7.33 30.53 -4.50
N THR A 550 -8.50 30.01 -4.87
CA THR A 550 -8.64 29.02 -5.95
C THR A 550 -9.82 29.35 -6.87
N SER A 551 -9.59 29.26 -8.19
CA SER A 551 -10.58 29.64 -9.21
C SER A 551 -11.91 28.93 -9.04
N GLU A 552 -12.99 29.58 -9.43
CA GLU A 552 -14.36 29.04 -9.48
C GLU A 552 -14.40 27.68 -10.22
N GLY A 553 -15.30 26.79 -9.78
CA GLY A 553 -15.40 25.40 -10.25
C GLY A 553 -14.21 24.48 -9.94
N SER A 554 -13.07 24.97 -9.42
CA SER A 554 -11.91 24.11 -9.16
C SER A 554 -12.09 23.27 -7.86
N PRO A 555 -11.72 21.98 -7.86
CA PRO A 555 -11.96 21.09 -6.72
C PRO A 555 -11.01 21.37 -5.55
N ILE A 556 -11.57 21.75 -4.40
CA ILE A 556 -10.89 22.11 -3.16
C ILE A 556 -10.43 20.84 -2.42
N ARG A 557 -9.18 20.85 -1.91
CA ARG A 557 -8.59 19.72 -1.16
C ARG A 557 -8.04 20.20 0.17
N ILE A 558 -8.47 19.57 1.25
CA ILE A 558 -8.11 19.97 2.62
C ILE A 558 -7.67 18.73 3.42
N SER A 559 -6.42 18.73 3.87
CA SER A 559 -5.86 17.66 4.71
C SER A 559 -5.97 18.04 6.19
N ARG A 560 -6.28 17.11 7.09
CA ARG A 560 -6.51 17.40 8.53
C ARG A 560 -6.07 16.26 9.43
N ASN A 561 -5.66 16.56 10.67
CA ASN A 561 -5.23 15.53 11.63
C ASN A 561 -6.35 14.91 12.48
N LEU A 562 -7.52 15.56 12.58
CA LEU A 562 -8.66 15.08 13.38
C LEU A 562 -9.91 14.80 12.52
N ARG A 563 -10.78 13.90 13.00
CA ARG A 563 -12.11 13.65 12.42
C ARG A 563 -13.00 14.89 12.58
N MET A 564 -13.83 15.16 11.58
CA MET A 564 -14.79 16.26 11.61
C MET A 564 -15.86 16.04 12.70
N CYS A 565 -16.30 17.12 13.36
CA CYS A 565 -17.56 17.13 14.11
C CYS A 565 -18.77 17.15 13.14
N ASN A 566 -19.96 16.82 13.63
CA ASN A 566 -21.15 16.79 12.77
C ASN A 566 -21.46 18.18 12.19
N ASP A 567 -21.32 19.24 12.99
CA ASP A 567 -21.51 20.63 12.56
C ASP A 567 -20.71 20.97 11.29
N CYS A 568 -19.39 20.75 11.32
CA CYS A 568 -18.52 21.04 10.18
C CYS A 568 -18.78 20.11 8.99
N HIS A 569 -19.35 18.92 9.21
CA HIS A 569 -19.75 18.00 8.14
C HIS A 569 -20.98 18.52 7.39
N THR A 570 -22.01 18.93 8.13
CA THR A 570 -23.21 19.55 7.56
C THR A 570 -22.86 20.87 6.86
N TYR A 571 -22.07 21.72 7.53
CA TYR A 571 -21.55 22.97 6.97
C TYR A 571 -20.79 22.75 5.64
N THR A 572 -19.93 21.72 5.57
CA THR A 572 -19.19 21.41 4.33
C THR A 572 -20.14 20.95 3.21
N LYS A 573 -21.19 20.14 3.50
CA LYS A 573 -22.16 19.76 2.47
C LYS A 573 -22.87 20.98 1.89
N PHE A 574 -23.36 21.89 2.74
CA PHE A 574 -24.03 23.10 2.26
C PHE A 574 -23.07 24.00 1.45
N ILE A 575 -21.86 24.29 1.95
CA ILE A 575 -20.91 25.15 1.23
C ILE A 575 -20.47 24.54 -0.11
N SER A 576 -20.32 23.21 -0.20
CA SER A 576 -20.03 22.51 -1.46
C SER A 576 -21.08 22.80 -2.54
N VAL A 577 -22.37 22.85 -2.16
CA VAL A 577 -23.49 23.21 -3.04
C VAL A 577 -23.55 24.72 -3.31
N ILE A 578 -23.52 25.56 -2.26
CA ILE A 578 -23.68 27.04 -2.36
C ILE A 578 -22.63 27.68 -3.28
N TYR A 579 -21.42 27.13 -3.35
CA TYR A 579 -20.31 27.66 -4.15
C TYR A 579 -20.00 26.80 -5.40
N GLU A 580 -20.78 25.75 -5.68
CA GLU A 580 -20.58 24.80 -6.77
C GLU A 580 -19.13 24.23 -6.81
N ARG A 581 -18.64 23.76 -5.64
CA ARG A 581 -17.28 23.22 -5.47
C ARG A 581 -17.31 21.79 -4.96
N GLU A 582 -16.60 20.89 -5.64
CA GLU A 582 -16.15 19.63 -5.03
C GLU A 582 -15.17 19.97 -3.88
N ILE A 583 -15.50 19.59 -2.65
CA ILE A 583 -14.65 19.77 -1.47
C ILE A 583 -14.25 18.39 -0.93
N THR A 584 -12.98 18.00 -1.08
CA THR A 584 -12.47 16.73 -0.56
C THR A 584 -11.63 16.95 0.71
N PHE A 585 -12.01 16.26 1.78
CA PHE A 585 -11.25 16.19 3.03
C PHE A 585 -10.46 14.88 3.15
N PHE A 586 -9.15 15.00 3.39
CA PHE A 586 -8.25 13.87 3.67
C PHE A 586 -7.90 13.82 5.17
N LEU A 587 -8.14 12.67 5.82
CA LEU A 587 -7.67 12.45 7.19
C LEU A 587 -6.21 11.99 7.20
N LEU A 588 -5.31 12.87 7.62
CA LEU A 588 -3.91 12.56 7.92
C LEU A 588 -3.85 11.66 9.15
N ARG A 589 -3.46 10.39 8.95
CA ARG A 589 -2.94 9.56 10.03
C ARG A 589 -1.42 9.74 10.04
N PHE A 590 -0.89 10.38 11.08
CA PHE A 590 0.56 10.40 11.30
C PHE A 590 1.05 8.99 11.64
N ALA A 591 2.13 8.57 10.96
CA ALA A 591 2.93 7.45 11.39
C ALA A 591 3.67 7.85 12.67
N VAL A 592 3.22 7.36 13.84
CA VAL A 592 4.12 7.27 15.00
C VAL A 592 5.12 6.18 14.67
N ARG A 593 6.43 6.49 14.70
CA ARG A 593 7.51 5.67 14.13
C ARG A 593 7.88 4.46 15.00
N GLU A 594 6.88 3.67 15.39
CA GLU A 594 7.05 2.44 16.17
C GLU A 594 6.86 1.19 15.28
N ARG A 595 8.00 0.66 14.84
CA ARG A 595 8.25 -0.71 14.34
C ARG A 595 7.03 -1.53 13.86
N GLY A 596 6.82 -1.53 12.54
CA GLY A 596 6.33 -2.72 11.84
C GLY A 596 4.88 -3.14 12.09
N SER A 597 3.92 -2.30 11.70
CA SER A 597 2.54 -2.75 11.45
C SER A 597 1.89 -1.84 10.41
N ASN A 598 1.66 -2.38 9.20
CA ASN A 598 1.06 -1.62 8.10
C ASN A 598 -0.47 -1.56 8.23
N PHE A 599 -1.15 -0.98 7.22
CA PHE A 599 -2.60 -0.72 7.10
C PHE A 599 -3.13 0.58 7.75
N TYR A 600 -3.20 1.63 6.93
CA TYR A 600 -3.93 2.85 7.25
C TYR A 600 -5.37 2.81 6.72
N LEU A 601 -6.35 2.74 7.63
CA LEU A 601 -7.77 3.03 7.31
C LEU A 601 -7.96 4.54 7.08
N ILE A 602 -7.66 4.99 5.86
CA ILE A 602 -7.79 6.39 5.45
C ILE A 602 -9.25 6.65 5.06
N ASN A 603 -9.98 7.37 5.91
CA ASN A 603 -11.28 7.92 5.52
C ASN A 603 -11.06 9.18 4.69
N VAL A 604 -11.36 9.09 3.39
CA VAL A 604 -11.58 10.25 2.53
C VAL A 604 -13.04 10.66 2.70
N GLN A 605 -13.33 11.95 2.78
CA GLN A 605 -14.70 12.46 2.70
C GLN A 605 -14.81 13.43 1.55
N ILE A 606 -15.53 13.05 0.51
CA ILE A 606 -15.81 13.89 -0.65
C ILE A 606 -17.19 14.51 -0.48
N PHE A 607 -17.24 15.83 -0.62
CA PHE A 607 -18.47 16.58 -0.80
C PHE A 607 -18.50 17.02 -2.26
N ARG A 608 -19.57 16.63 -2.95
CA ARG A 608 -19.88 16.90 -4.35
C ARG A 608 -21.40 17.00 -4.45
N ASP A 609 -21.90 17.55 -5.55
CA ASP A 609 -23.30 17.83 -5.86
C ASP A 609 -24.18 16.57 -5.79
N LEU A 610 -24.58 16.22 -4.56
CA LEU A 610 -25.58 15.22 -4.23
C LEU A 610 -26.70 15.91 -3.47
N VAL A 611 -27.54 16.59 -4.25
CA VAL A 611 -28.98 16.62 -4.00
C VAL A 611 -29.54 15.21 -4.27
N GLU A 612 -29.14 14.27 -3.42
CA GLU A 612 -29.98 13.14 -3.05
C GLU A 612 -30.66 13.55 -1.74
N ASP A 613 -32.00 13.45 -1.73
CA ASP A 613 -32.83 14.04 -0.69
C ASP A 613 -32.56 13.45 0.71
N PRO A 614 -32.24 14.28 1.72
CA PRO A 614 -32.13 13.81 3.10
C PRO A 614 -33.50 13.57 3.78
N ILE A 615 -34.60 13.43 3.01
CA ILE A 615 -35.97 13.27 3.52
C ILE A 615 -36.79 12.22 2.71
N LEU A 616 -36.25 11.02 2.43
CA LEU A 616 -37.09 9.90 1.96
C LEU A 616 -36.50 8.49 2.14
N HIS A 617 -36.08 8.12 3.36
CA HIS A 617 -35.92 6.68 3.75
C HIS A 617 -35.96 6.42 5.28
N ALA A 618 -36.87 7.11 5.99
CA ALA A 618 -37.17 6.84 7.41
C ALA A 618 -38.67 6.60 7.71
N GLY A 619 -39.54 6.64 6.69
CA GLY A 619 -40.99 6.40 6.83
C GLY A 619 -41.45 5.00 6.36
N ASP A 620 -40.93 4.53 5.22
CA ASP A 620 -41.60 3.47 4.43
C ASP A 620 -41.32 2.01 4.83
N LEU A 621 -40.93 1.81 6.09
CA LEU A 621 -41.04 0.52 6.79
C LEU A 621 -41.96 0.59 8.02
N ALA A 622 -42.71 1.70 8.18
CA ALA A 622 -43.77 1.87 9.18
C ALA A 622 -45.15 2.21 8.55
N SER A 623 -45.19 2.93 7.42
CA SER A 623 -46.43 3.25 6.69
C SER A 623 -47.20 1.98 6.26
N SER A 624 -46.50 1.08 5.57
CA SER A 624 -47.04 -0.13 4.93
C SER A 624 -47.64 -1.18 5.88
N PHE A 625 -47.54 -1.01 7.21
CA PHE A 625 -48.18 -1.88 8.20
C PHE A 625 -49.23 -1.19 9.08
N ILE A 626 -49.44 0.13 8.92
CA ILE A 626 -50.42 0.91 9.71
C ILE A 626 -51.60 1.38 8.86
N GLU A 627 -51.38 1.76 7.60
CA GLU A 627 -52.45 2.33 6.73
C GLU A 627 -53.62 1.35 6.55
N ARG A 628 -53.34 0.05 6.39
CA ARG A 628 -54.37 -1.01 6.30
C ARG A 628 -55.21 -1.23 7.57
N SER A 629 -54.83 -0.66 8.72
CA SER A 629 -55.65 -0.73 9.94
C SER A 629 -56.46 0.54 10.22
N VAL A 630 -56.20 1.64 9.49
CA VAL A 630 -56.80 2.96 9.74
C VAL A 630 -57.87 3.28 8.70
N GLU A 631 -57.69 2.91 7.43
CA GLU A 631 -58.69 3.16 6.38
C GLU A 631 -60.03 2.46 6.67
N ASP A 632 -60.03 1.21 7.14
CA ASP A 632 -61.25 0.45 7.47
C ASP A 632 -62.06 1.06 8.63
N GLN A 633 -61.42 1.82 9.54
CA GLN A 633 -62.13 2.55 10.60
C GLN A 633 -62.63 3.93 10.14
N ILE A 634 -61.93 4.59 9.22
CA ILE A 634 -62.34 5.89 8.65
C ILE A 634 -63.49 5.72 7.63
N LEU A 635 -63.50 4.64 6.84
CA LEU A 635 -64.59 4.32 5.92
C LEU A 635 -65.92 4.03 6.66
N ASN A 636 -65.87 3.24 7.74
CA ASN A 636 -67.05 2.95 8.55
C ASN A 636 -67.64 4.21 9.21
N SER A 637 -66.79 5.06 9.80
CA SER A 637 -67.24 6.29 10.48
C SER A 637 -67.80 7.36 9.54
N ARG A 638 -67.30 7.49 8.31
CA ARG A 638 -67.91 8.35 7.27
C ARG A 638 -69.30 7.88 6.83
N SER A 639 -69.56 6.56 6.84
CA SER A 639 -70.87 6.02 6.44
C SER A 639 -72.00 6.36 7.43
N LEU A 640 -71.70 6.44 8.73
CA LEU A 640 -72.67 6.88 9.76
C LEU A 640 -72.99 8.37 9.63
N TRP A 641 -71.97 9.22 9.48
CA TRP A 641 -72.14 10.67 9.36
C TRP A 641 -73.01 11.08 8.16
N LEU A 642 -72.89 10.38 7.03
CA LEU A 642 -73.72 10.64 5.84
C LEU A 642 -75.15 10.10 5.94
N LYS A 643 -75.46 9.23 6.93
CA LYS A 643 -76.84 8.85 7.25
C LYS A 643 -77.53 9.86 8.17
N MET A 644 -76.85 10.35 9.20
CA MET A 644 -77.45 11.30 10.16
C MET A 644 -77.82 12.66 9.52
N LEU A 645 -77.20 13.04 8.40
CA LEU A 645 -77.50 14.26 7.65
C LEU A 645 -78.64 14.13 6.62
N ARG A 646 -79.53 13.12 6.76
CA ARG A 646 -80.68 12.89 5.85
C ARG A 646 -82.04 12.68 6.50
N GLU A 647 -82.16 12.79 7.82
CA GLU A 647 -83.44 12.57 8.54
C GLU A 647 -83.99 13.83 9.23
N ASP A 648 -83.51 15.02 8.84
CA ASP A 648 -83.93 16.32 9.44
C ASP A 648 -84.16 17.42 8.38
N ARG A 649 -84.86 17.06 7.28
CA ARG A 649 -85.50 17.95 6.29
C ARG A 649 -86.67 17.27 5.58
#